data_AF-A0A414SHD7-F1
#
_entry.id   AF-A0A414SHD7-F1
#
_cell.length_a   1.000
_cell.length_b   1.000
_cell.length_c   1.000
_cell.angle_alpha   90.00
_cell.angle_beta   90.00
_cell.angle_gamma   90.00
#
_symmetry.space_group_name_H-M   'P 1'
#
loop_
_entity.id
_entity.type
_entity.pdbx_description
1 polymer ?
#
loop_
_entity_poly.entity_id
_entity_poly.type
_entity_poly.pdbx_seq_one_letter_code
_entity_poly.pdbx_strand_id
1 'polypeptide(L)'
;MLKTGMIIAERYEILGKIGTGGMADVYKAKDHKLNRFVAVKVLKPEFREDTTFIRKFRSEAQAAAGLTHPNIVNVFDVGDDEGVYYIVMELIEGITLKEYIAKKGKLSIKEATSIAIQVSMGLEAAHNHGIVHRDVKPQNIIISTDGKVKVTDFGIARAASSNTISSNVMGSVHYSSPEQVRGGYSDEKSDIYSLGITLYEMVTGRVPFDGDTTVAIAIKHLQEEMVPPSVYTEELPYSLEQIILKCTQKSVNRRYEKMEDVIADLKHSLIDPQGNFVKLSSVDNEAKTVVISDEELGEIKHTPKNRTSQRKQDVAELEDEVLDDDYDDDDDDYEDEYRRRREEKKSRNKKKHKAPNSALTILSLVAGAVILVIAIFFIGKAAGIIGGETQTDNQQEQNTDTTGTDEDGMVTVPNLVGKTEDEAADLLEEEKLGKQMMGEENSTQEKGRISSQDIPAGTKVEQYTTLKYYLSKGQQEVVMPDLSGETGIDAQQTLEDLGLNVTVQKEYSEDDGTGYPMVNPGYVDSVTPTAGSSVSAGDEVTLVVSRGLDYGDSVSVPSVVGMTKNDAITTLGKWTDIKVTEQQSSDVASGEVISQDPAADEYADPDQPIEIVVSSGNEAPSSDTEDTSATDNTASAQSTDSTQQSAAAANGEVWKCTQTLNTPTGYQGGQVRLELLQDVNGETQSSIIVDCKQITFPYTLDVTGAPGVSEGTLYVSEVVDGTIQQLGQYPLTFKKAE
;
A
#
# COMPACT_ATOMS: atom_id res chain seq x y z
N MET A 1 -37.11 22.26 13.40
CA MET A 1 -36.60 21.29 14.40
C MET A 1 -37.69 21.00 15.41
N LEU A 2 -37.81 19.76 15.87
CA LEU A 2 -38.77 19.39 16.92
C LEU A 2 -38.27 19.90 18.28
N LYS A 3 -39.18 20.37 19.13
CA LYS A 3 -38.90 20.87 20.47
C LYS A 3 -39.29 19.81 21.51
N THR A 4 -38.59 19.80 22.63
CA THR A 4 -38.99 19.00 23.80
C THR A 4 -40.42 19.36 24.22
N GLY A 5 -41.24 18.34 24.49
CA GLY A 5 -42.65 18.44 24.81
C GLY A 5 -43.59 18.44 23.60
N MET A 6 -43.07 18.50 22.36
CA MET A 6 -43.90 18.28 21.17
C MET A 6 -44.35 16.81 21.09
N ILE A 7 -45.60 16.59 20.70
CA ILE A 7 -46.15 15.26 20.45
C ILE A 7 -46.32 15.12 18.93
N ILE A 8 -45.75 14.07 18.34
CA ILE A 8 -45.95 13.71 16.94
C ILE A 8 -46.93 12.53 16.83
N ALA A 9 -47.76 12.56 15.79
CA ALA A 9 -48.82 11.58 15.50
C ALA A 9 -49.72 11.28 16.72
N GLU A 10 -49.95 12.31 17.55
CA GLU A 10 -50.70 12.25 18.81
C GLU A 10 -50.25 11.13 19.77
N ARG A 11 -49.02 10.63 19.63
CA ARG A 11 -48.54 9.43 20.33
C ARG A 11 -47.16 9.57 20.94
N TYR A 12 -46.21 10.16 20.21
CA TYR A 12 -44.81 10.16 20.61
C TYR A 12 -44.41 11.55 21.11
N GLU A 13 -44.23 11.68 22.42
CA GLU A 13 -43.77 12.93 23.05
C GLU A 13 -42.25 13.01 22.99
N ILE A 14 -41.72 14.03 22.31
CA ILE A 14 -40.28 14.28 22.18
C ILE A 14 -39.71 14.78 23.50
N LEU A 15 -38.73 14.08 24.05
CA LEU A 15 -38.08 14.42 25.32
C LEU A 15 -36.76 15.16 25.12
N GLY A 16 -36.03 14.82 24.06
CA GLY A 16 -34.78 15.50 23.73
C GLY A 16 -34.10 14.88 22.52
N LYS A 17 -33.20 15.64 21.89
CA LYS A 17 -32.37 15.17 20.79
C LYS A 17 -31.23 14.32 21.35
N ILE A 18 -30.99 13.14 20.78
CA ILE A 18 -29.94 12.20 21.21
C ILE A 18 -28.88 11.96 20.13
N GLY A 19 -29.16 12.32 18.88
CA GLY A 19 -28.19 12.19 17.79
C GLY A 19 -28.52 13.10 16.61
N THR A 20 -27.49 13.42 15.82
CA THR A 20 -27.61 14.17 14.56
C THR A 20 -26.89 13.37 13.48
N GLY A 21 -27.63 12.92 12.47
CA GLY A 21 -27.08 12.29 11.27
C GLY A 21 -26.97 13.29 10.11
N GLY A 22 -26.60 12.79 8.93
CA GLY A 22 -26.58 13.61 7.69
C GLY A 22 -27.98 14.06 7.29
N MET A 23 -28.85 13.08 7.01
CA MET A 23 -30.22 13.32 6.52
C MET A 23 -31.28 13.45 7.61
N ALA A 24 -31.02 12.94 8.81
CA ALA A 24 -32.02 12.84 9.87
C ALA A 24 -31.45 13.20 11.24
N ASP A 25 -32.33 13.61 12.14
CA ASP A 25 -32.07 13.82 13.55
C ASP A 25 -32.73 12.71 14.37
N VAL A 26 -32.09 12.24 15.43
CA VAL A 26 -32.64 11.20 16.32
C VAL A 26 -33.00 11.80 17.67
N TYR A 27 -34.23 11.54 18.11
CA TYR A 27 -34.80 12.04 19.36
C TYR A 27 -35.19 10.90 20.28
N LYS A 28 -34.99 11.05 21.59
CA LYS A 28 -35.65 10.22 22.59
C LYS A 28 -37.09 10.69 22.74
N ALA A 29 -38.04 9.77 22.67
CA ALA A 29 -39.46 10.06 22.84
C ALA A 29 -40.14 9.07 23.79
N LYS A 30 -41.29 9.46 24.34
CA LYS A 30 -42.18 8.57 25.09
C LYS A 30 -43.38 8.21 24.22
N ASP A 31 -43.56 6.93 23.96
CA ASP A 31 -44.77 6.37 23.34
C ASP A 31 -45.85 6.26 24.42
N HIS A 32 -46.87 7.13 24.36
CA HIS A 32 -47.95 7.15 25.34
C HIS A 32 -48.96 6.01 25.20
N LYS A 33 -49.05 5.36 24.02
CA LYS A 33 -49.96 4.22 23.82
C LYS A 33 -49.42 2.95 24.48
N LEU A 34 -48.12 2.70 24.32
CA LEU A 34 -47.45 1.51 24.89
C LEU A 34 -46.70 1.80 26.20
N ASN A 35 -46.69 3.06 26.64
CA ASN A 35 -45.99 3.57 27.82
C ASN A 35 -44.51 3.11 27.90
N ARG A 36 -43.77 3.33 26.83
CA ARG A 36 -42.33 2.99 26.72
C ARG A 36 -41.52 4.13 26.11
N PHE A 37 -40.21 4.14 26.34
CA PHE A 37 -39.31 5.04 25.64
C PHE A 37 -38.88 4.44 24.31
N VAL A 38 -38.79 5.29 23.29
CA VAL A 38 -38.41 4.94 21.92
C VAL A 38 -37.43 5.97 21.37
N ALA A 39 -36.67 5.58 20.37
CA ALA A 39 -35.91 6.51 19.55
C ALA A 39 -36.74 6.86 18.30
N VAL A 40 -36.81 8.14 17.95
CA VAL A 40 -37.54 8.64 16.80
C VAL A 40 -36.53 9.35 15.89
N LYS A 41 -36.24 8.74 14.75
CA LYS A 41 -35.43 9.34 13.68
C LYS A 41 -36.35 10.16 12.79
N VAL A 42 -36.01 11.43 12.58
CA VAL A 42 -36.87 12.41 11.90
C VAL A 42 -36.07 13.04 10.77
N LEU A 43 -36.65 13.08 9.57
CA LEU A 43 -36.02 13.68 8.41
C LEU A 43 -35.84 15.20 8.61
N LYS A 44 -34.62 15.70 8.37
CA LYS A 44 -34.32 17.13 8.54
C LYS A 44 -35.13 17.97 7.57
N PRO A 45 -35.51 19.22 7.94
CA PRO A 45 -36.33 20.09 7.10
C PRO A 45 -35.83 20.24 5.67
N GLU A 46 -34.51 20.34 5.48
CA GLU A 46 -33.86 20.52 4.18
C GLU A 46 -34.12 19.38 3.18
N PHE A 47 -34.49 18.19 3.65
CA PHE A 47 -34.72 17.01 2.81
C PHE A 47 -36.21 16.62 2.68
N ARG A 48 -37.12 17.41 3.27
CA ARG A 48 -38.56 17.06 3.32
C ARG A 48 -39.31 17.32 2.02
N GLU A 49 -38.77 18.13 1.11
CA GLU A 49 -39.39 18.41 -0.18
C GLU A 49 -38.82 17.53 -1.30
N ASP A 50 -37.70 16.84 -1.05
CA ASP A 50 -37.08 15.95 -2.03
C ASP A 50 -37.67 14.54 -1.92
N THR A 51 -38.49 14.19 -2.90
CA THR A 51 -39.15 12.88 -3.02
C THR A 51 -38.16 11.72 -3.05
N THR A 52 -36.93 11.95 -3.51
CA THR A 52 -35.85 10.97 -3.52
C THR A 52 -35.41 10.63 -2.11
N PHE A 53 -35.17 11.64 -1.27
CA PHE A 53 -34.77 11.44 0.14
C PHE A 53 -35.90 10.84 0.96
N ILE A 54 -37.15 11.26 0.74
CA ILE A 54 -38.32 10.67 1.41
C ILE A 54 -38.45 9.18 1.08
N ARG A 55 -38.38 8.82 -0.21
CA ARG A 55 -38.47 7.42 -0.64
C ARG A 55 -37.36 6.57 -0.03
N LYS A 56 -36.12 7.07 -0.01
CA LYS A 56 -34.98 6.40 0.62
C LYS A 56 -35.19 6.19 2.11
N PHE A 57 -35.63 7.23 2.81
CA PHE A 57 -35.91 7.19 4.24
C PHE A 57 -36.99 6.16 4.60
N ARG A 58 -38.07 6.09 3.82
CA ARG A 58 -39.11 5.06 3.98
C ARG A 58 -38.61 3.66 3.66
N SER A 59 -37.84 3.51 2.58
CA SER A 59 -37.30 2.21 2.15
C SER A 59 -36.34 1.61 3.18
N GLU A 60 -35.47 2.43 3.79
CA GLU A 60 -34.59 2.02 4.91
C GLU A 60 -35.41 1.45 6.08
N ALA A 61 -36.46 2.16 6.47
CA ALA A 61 -37.33 1.73 7.56
C ALA A 61 -38.07 0.43 7.25
N GLN A 62 -38.57 0.29 6.02
CA GLN A 62 -39.33 -0.88 5.58
C GLN A 62 -38.45 -2.14 5.53
N ALA A 63 -37.20 -2.02 5.07
CA ALA A 63 -36.25 -3.13 5.11
C ALA A 63 -35.96 -3.58 6.55
N ALA A 64 -35.76 -2.64 7.47
CA ALA A 64 -35.48 -2.97 8.87
C ALA A 64 -36.72 -3.43 9.66
N ALA A 65 -37.93 -3.05 9.25
CA ALA A 65 -39.18 -3.40 9.95
C ALA A 65 -39.50 -4.90 9.98
N GLY A 66 -39.04 -5.65 8.97
CA GLY A 66 -39.20 -7.10 8.91
C GLY A 66 -38.20 -7.88 9.78
N LEU A 67 -37.18 -7.20 10.32
CA LEU A 67 -36.09 -7.86 11.04
C LEU A 67 -36.34 -7.82 12.55
N THR A 68 -36.31 -8.99 13.18
CA THR A 68 -36.32 -9.12 14.64
C THR A 68 -35.13 -9.97 15.06
N HIS A 69 -34.09 -9.32 15.61
CA HIS A 69 -32.88 -10.01 16.03
C HIS A 69 -32.22 -9.29 17.23
N PRO A 70 -31.62 -10.02 18.20
CA PRO A 70 -30.95 -9.40 19.35
C PRO A 70 -29.86 -8.38 18.97
N ASN A 71 -29.18 -8.59 17.85
CA ASN A 71 -28.11 -7.72 17.35
C ASN A 71 -28.54 -6.73 16.24
N ILE A 72 -29.84 -6.54 16.04
CA ILE A 72 -30.39 -5.50 15.15
C ILE A 72 -31.28 -4.58 15.99
N VAL A 73 -31.27 -3.29 15.68
CA VAL A 73 -32.22 -2.32 16.26
C VAL A 73 -33.59 -2.53 15.64
N ASN A 74 -34.59 -2.82 16.48
CA ASN A 74 -35.94 -3.07 15.99
C ASN A 74 -36.63 -1.77 15.55
N VAL A 75 -37.25 -1.78 14.37
CA VAL A 75 -38.14 -0.71 13.91
C VAL A 75 -39.57 -1.06 14.29
N PHE A 76 -40.25 -0.12 14.96
CA PHE A 76 -41.60 -0.33 15.48
C PHE A 76 -42.68 0.30 14.61
N ASP A 77 -42.38 1.45 14.02
CA ASP A 77 -43.37 2.27 13.32
C ASP A 77 -42.69 3.21 12.33
N VAL A 78 -43.41 3.59 11.27
CA VAL A 78 -42.96 4.56 10.27
C VAL A 78 -44.15 5.45 9.93
N GLY A 79 -43.94 6.76 9.91
CA GLY A 79 -45.04 7.68 9.72
C GLY A 79 -44.67 9.00 9.09
N ASP A 80 -45.72 9.75 8.81
CA ASP A 80 -45.72 11.12 8.34
C ASP A 80 -46.77 11.87 9.16
N ASP A 81 -46.38 13.01 9.72
CA ASP A 81 -47.23 13.87 10.54
C ASP A 81 -47.03 15.32 10.13
N GLU A 82 -48.00 15.89 9.41
CA GLU A 82 -47.93 17.26 8.87
C GLU A 82 -46.63 17.55 8.09
N GLY A 83 -46.16 16.58 7.28
CA GLY A 83 -44.91 16.69 6.51
C GLY A 83 -43.64 16.41 7.31
N VAL A 84 -43.77 15.95 8.56
CA VAL A 84 -42.67 15.41 9.36
C VAL A 84 -42.59 13.91 9.15
N TYR A 85 -41.67 13.46 8.30
CA TYR A 85 -41.36 12.05 8.14
C TYR A 85 -40.52 11.53 9.31
N TYR A 86 -40.96 10.42 9.92
CA TYR A 86 -40.28 9.81 11.06
C TYR A 86 -40.29 8.28 11.05
N ILE A 87 -39.30 7.70 11.72
CA ILE A 87 -39.15 6.26 11.98
C ILE A 87 -39.00 6.09 13.49
N VAL A 88 -39.83 5.23 14.07
CA VAL A 88 -39.80 4.89 15.48
C VAL A 88 -39.10 3.56 15.64
N MET A 89 -38.09 3.54 16.50
CA MET A 89 -37.25 2.38 16.72
C MET A 89 -36.94 2.18 18.20
N GLU A 90 -36.35 1.02 18.50
CA GLU A 90 -35.85 0.65 19.82
C GLU A 90 -34.86 1.71 20.34
N LEU A 91 -35.08 2.20 21.55
CA LEU A 91 -34.12 3.08 22.22
C LEU A 91 -33.05 2.23 22.90
N ILE A 92 -31.80 2.36 22.44
CA ILE A 92 -30.66 1.69 23.06
C ILE A 92 -29.93 2.66 23.98
N GLU A 93 -29.80 2.29 25.26
CA GLU A 93 -29.00 3.04 26.23
C GLU A 93 -27.54 2.60 26.13
N GLY A 94 -26.72 3.39 25.44
CA GLY A 94 -25.34 3.01 25.10
C GLY A 94 -24.59 4.10 24.34
N ILE A 95 -23.46 3.72 23.75
CA ILE A 95 -22.63 4.58 22.87
C ILE A 95 -22.36 3.88 21.55
N THR A 96 -22.01 4.65 20.52
CA THR A 96 -21.60 4.06 19.24
C THR A 96 -20.23 3.37 19.37
N LEU A 97 -19.96 2.39 18.51
CA LEU A 97 -18.65 1.75 18.44
C LEU A 97 -17.56 2.77 18.09
N LYS A 98 -17.87 3.80 17.29
CA LYS A 98 -16.91 4.89 16.99
C LYS A 98 -16.50 5.64 18.25
N GLU A 99 -17.45 6.03 19.08
CA GLU A 99 -17.17 6.69 20.37
C GLU A 99 -16.44 5.76 21.34
N TYR A 100 -16.74 4.46 21.29
CA TYR A 100 -16.06 3.47 22.12
C TYR A 100 -14.59 3.30 21.74
N ILE A 101 -14.28 3.21 20.44
CA ILE A 101 -12.91 3.19 19.91
C ILE A 101 -12.19 4.49 20.28
N ALA A 102 -12.81 5.65 20.04
CA ALA A 102 -12.21 6.96 20.35
C ALA A 102 -11.86 7.12 21.84
N LYS A 103 -12.66 6.55 22.76
CA LYS A 103 -12.38 6.58 24.21
C LYS A 103 -11.25 5.64 24.63
N LYS A 104 -11.06 4.50 23.95
CA LYS A 104 -10.06 3.48 24.28
C LYS A 104 -8.77 3.58 23.45
N GLY A 105 -8.79 4.32 22.34
CA GLY A 105 -7.74 4.29 21.31
C GLY A 105 -7.87 3.05 20.43
N LYS A 106 -7.66 1.86 21.01
CA LYS A 106 -7.89 0.55 20.37
C LYS A 106 -8.55 -0.43 21.34
N LEU A 107 -9.24 -1.43 20.81
CA LEU A 107 -9.92 -2.46 21.61
C LEU A 107 -8.99 -3.64 21.89
N SER A 108 -9.22 -4.31 23.02
CA SER A 108 -8.56 -5.59 23.25
C SER A 108 -9.06 -6.63 22.25
N ILE A 109 -8.22 -7.60 21.91
CA ILE A 109 -8.53 -8.64 20.94
C ILE A 109 -9.84 -9.36 21.27
N LYS A 110 -10.04 -9.74 22.54
CA LYS A 110 -11.26 -10.42 22.98
C LYS A 110 -12.51 -9.55 22.81
N GLU A 111 -12.40 -8.25 23.11
CA GLU A 111 -13.52 -7.31 22.91
C GLU A 111 -13.84 -7.13 21.43
N ALA A 112 -12.82 -6.87 20.60
CA ALA A 112 -12.99 -6.69 19.17
C ALA A 112 -13.63 -7.92 18.51
N THR A 113 -13.13 -9.12 18.81
CA THR A 113 -13.68 -10.38 18.30
C THR A 113 -15.11 -10.61 18.79
N SER A 114 -15.41 -10.33 20.07
CA SER A 114 -16.78 -10.49 20.62
C SER A 114 -17.78 -9.52 19.98
N ILE A 115 -17.38 -8.27 19.76
CA ILE A 115 -18.19 -7.26 19.06
C ILE A 115 -18.41 -7.70 17.62
N ALA A 116 -17.35 -8.13 16.91
CA ALA A 116 -17.44 -8.59 15.54
C ALA A 116 -18.40 -9.76 15.37
N ILE A 117 -18.34 -10.77 16.25
CA ILE A 117 -19.29 -11.90 16.23
C ILE A 117 -20.73 -11.42 16.34
N GLN A 118 -21.03 -10.51 17.28
CA GLN A 118 -22.38 -9.97 17.47
C GLN A 118 -22.86 -9.16 16.26
N VAL A 119 -21.98 -8.35 15.65
CA VAL A 119 -22.29 -7.61 14.42
C VAL A 119 -22.55 -8.58 13.27
N SER A 120 -21.69 -9.58 13.07
CA SER A 120 -21.87 -10.61 12.05
C SER A 120 -23.18 -11.38 12.22
N MET A 121 -23.58 -11.74 13.44
CA MET A 121 -24.89 -12.38 13.69
C MET A 121 -26.06 -11.48 13.29
N GLY A 122 -25.96 -10.17 13.52
CA GLY A 122 -26.95 -9.19 13.04
C GLY A 122 -27.01 -9.11 11.53
N LEU A 123 -25.85 -9.05 10.86
CA LEU A 123 -25.78 -8.99 9.40
C LEU A 123 -26.25 -10.28 8.74
N GLU A 124 -25.87 -11.45 9.27
CA GLU A 124 -26.34 -12.77 8.84
C GLU A 124 -27.87 -12.85 8.88
N ALA A 125 -28.49 -12.40 9.97
CA ALA A 125 -29.93 -12.38 10.10
C ALA A 125 -30.61 -11.50 9.03
N ALA A 126 -30.00 -10.36 8.66
CA ALA A 126 -30.49 -9.52 7.58
C ALA A 126 -30.30 -10.17 6.20
N HIS A 127 -29.12 -10.74 5.93
CA HIS A 127 -28.79 -11.43 4.69
C HIS A 127 -29.73 -12.60 4.43
N ASN A 128 -30.10 -13.37 5.46
CA ASN A 128 -31.09 -14.45 5.36
C ASN A 128 -32.49 -13.98 4.96
N HIS A 129 -32.81 -12.70 5.09
CA HIS A 129 -34.06 -12.08 4.63
C HIS A 129 -33.86 -11.29 3.32
N GLY A 130 -32.73 -11.45 2.64
CA GLY A 130 -32.41 -10.76 1.39
C GLY A 130 -32.09 -9.28 1.56
N ILE A 131 -31.77 -8.83 2.77
CA ILE A 131 -31.49 -7.42 3.09
C ILE A 131 -29.99 -7.24 3.30
N VAL A 132 -29.37 -6.43 2.43
CA VAL A 132 -27.95 -6.05 2.53
C VAL A 132 -27.85 -4.69 3.22
N HIS A 133 -26.91 -4.54 4.16
CA HIS A 133 -26.76 -3.33 4.95
C HIS A 133 -26.12 -2.17 4.17
N ARG A 134 -25.06 -2.40 3.39
CA ARG A 134 -24.39 -1.43 2.50
C ARG A 134 -23.69 -0.24 3.14
N ASP A 135 -23.68 -0.12 4.47
CA ASP A 135 -23.04 0.99 5.21
C ASP A 135 -22.59 0.52 6.60
N VAL A 136 -21.95 -0.65 6.66
CA VAL A 136 -21.41 -1.19 7.91
C VAL A 136 -20.21 -0.36 8.32
N LYS A 137 -20.30 0.29 9.49
CA LYS A 137 -19.25 1.15 10.05
C LYS A 137 -19.45 1.36 11.56
N PRO A 138 -18.42 1.77 12.32
CA PRO A 138 -18.52 1.98 13.76
C PRO A 138 -19.62 2.95 14.23
N GLN A 139 -20.04 3.91 13.41
CA GLN A 139 -21.12 4.85 13.75
C GLN A 139 -22.50 4.18 13.73
N ASN A 140 -22.67 3.12 12.94
CA ASN A 140 -23.93 2.39 12.77
C ASN A 140 -24.00 1.14 13.67
N ILE A 141 -23.08 1.02 14.62
CA ILE A 141 -23.00 -0.07 15.60
C ILE A 141 -23.08 0.54 16.99
N ILE A 142 -24.04 0.11 17.80
CA ILE A 142 -24.27 0.62 19.16
C ILE A 142 -23.92 -0.46 20.17
N ILE A 143 -23.17 -0.08 21.20
CA ILE A 143 -22.85 -0.91 22.36
C ILE A 143 -23.71 -0.42 23.53
N SER A 144 -24.66 -1.27 23.93
CA SER A 144 -25.52 -1.04 25.08
C SER A 144 -24.75 -1.11 26.39
N THR A 145 -25.25 -0.45 27.43
CA THR A 145 -24.70 -0.50 28.80
C THR A 145 -24.65 -1.91 29.40
N ASP A 146 -25.47 -2.83 28.91
CA ASP A 146 -25.45 -4.26 29.28
C ASP A 146 -24.45 -5.10 28.44
N GLY A 147 -23.66 -4.47 27.58
CA GLY A 147 -22.63 -5.10 26.76
C GLY A 147 -23.13 -5.74 25.46
N LYS A 148 -24.42 -5.61 25.13
CA LYS A 148 -24.96 -6.09 23.85
C LYS A 148 -24.63 -5.14 22.72
N VAL A 149 -24.32 -5.71 21.56
CA VAL A 149 -24.03 -4.95 20.33
C VAL A 149 -25.21 -5.04 19.38
N LYS A 150 -25.63 -3.89 18.84
CA LYS A 150 -26.74 -3.78 17.89
C LYS A 150 -26.35 -2.97 16.66
N VAL A 151 -26.73 -3.46 15.50
CA VAL A 151 -26.55 -2.80 14.20
C VAL A 151 -27.80 -1.98 13.87
N THR A 152 -27.60 -0.79 13.30
CA THR A 152 -28.67 0.16 12.93
C THR A 152 -28.37 0.80 11.57
N ASP A 153 -29.32 1.59 11.05
CA ASP A 153 -29.14 2.42 9.84
C ASP A 153 -28.71 1.64 8.58
N PHE A 154 -29.60 0.77 8.08
CA PHE A 154 -29.39 0.04 6.82
C PHE A 154 -29.29 1.03 5.64
N GLY A 155 -28.12 1.09 5.01
CA GLY A 155 -27.67 2.08 4.03
C GLY A 155 -28.31 1.97 2.64
N ILE A 156 -29.64 1.92 2.57
CA ILE A 156 -30.41 1.86 1.31
C ILE A 156 -30.27 3.18 0.50
N ALA A 157 -29.77 4.25 1.12
CA ALA A 157 -29.73 5.59 0.55
C ALA A 157 -28.62 5.89 -0.49
N ARG A 158 -27.70 4.97 -0.82
CA ARG A 158 -26.51 5.30 -1.64
C ARG A 158 -26.71 5.36 -3.16
N ALA A 159 -27.85 4.96 -3.71
CA ALA A 159 -28.17 5.20 -5.11
C ALA A 159 -28.77 6.60 -5.31
N ALA A 160 -27.96 7.65 -5.33
CA ALA A 160 -28.28 8.87 -6.08
C ALA A 160 -27.00 9.65 -6.41
N SER A 161 -26.75 9.78 -7.71
CA SER A 161 -26.04 10.88 -8.39
C SER A 161 -24.72 11.39 -7.81
N SER A 162 -23.67 11.21 -8.60
CA SER A 162 -22.27 11.61 -8.42
C SER A 162 -21.96 13.10 -8.17
N ASN A 163 -22.93 13.98 -7.87
CA ASN A 163 -22.70 15.44 -7.96
C ASN A 163 -22.94 16.27 -6.69
N THR A 164 -23.25 15.68 -5.52
CA THR A 164 -23.32 16.45 -4.26
C THR A 164 -22.72 15.68 -3.10
N ILE A 165 -21.40 15.77 -2.95
CA ILE A 165 -20.68 15.24 -1.78
C ILE A 165 -20.97 16.18 -0.59
N SER A 166 -22.01 15.87 0.18
CA SER A 166 -22.17 16.47 1.52
C SER A 166 -21.02 16.01 2.42
N SER A 167 -20.55 16.88 3.32
CA SER A 167 -19.47 16.61 4.29
C SER A 167 -19.66 15.35 5.14
N ASN A 168 -20.90 14.84 5.28
CA ASN A 168 -21.17 13.57 5.98
C ASN A 168 -20.87 12.31 5.14
N VAL A 169 -20.64 12.43 3.83
CA VAL A 169 -20.17 11.33 2.97
C VAL A 169 -18.68 11.04 3.24
N MET A 170 -17.94 12.01 3.77
CA MET A 170 -16.51 11.91 4.06
C MET A 170 -16.16 10.79 5.04
N GLY A 171 -17.05 10.48 6.00
CA GLY A 171 -16.82 9.39 6.97
C GLY A 171 -17.18 7.98 6.49
N SER A 172 -18.09 7.83 5.53
CA SER A 172 -18.51 6.50 5.04
C SER A 172 -17.56 5.90 4.00
N VAL A 173 -16.78 6.74 3.31
CA VAL A 173 -15.91 6.25 2.22
C VAL A 173 -14.82 5.29 2.74
N HIS A 174 -14.32 5.51 3.96
CA HIS A 174 -13.30 4.66 4.61
C HIS A 174 -13.71 3.21 4.80
N TYR A 175 -15.01 2.90 4.80
CA TYR A 175 -15.52 1.54 5.00
C TYR A 175 -16.14 0.96 3.74
N SER A 176 -16.11 1.69 2.63
CA SER A 176 -16.77 1.30 1.39
C SER A 176 -16.02 0.16 0.69
N SER A 177 -16.76 -0.81 0.17
CA SER A 177 -16.16 -1.90 -0.59
C SER A 177 -15.68 -1.45 -1.98
N PRO A 178 -14.70 -2.13 -2.60
CA PRO A 178 -14.21 -1.81 -3.94
C PRO A 178 -15.33 -1.74 -4.99
N GLU A 179 -16.28 -2.66 -4.94
CA GLU A 179 -17.43 -2.68 -5.83
C GLU A 179 -18.40 -1.52 -5.58
N GLN A 180 -18.60 -1.08 -4.33
CA GLN A 180 -19.37 0.12 -4.02
C GLN A 180 -18.72 1.38 -4.60
N VAL A 181 -17.40 1.48 -4.52
CA VAL A 181 -16.65 2.61 -5.08
C VAL A 181 -16.73 2.66 -6.61
N ARG A 182 -16.68 1.50 -7.28
CA ARG A 182 -16.85 1.42 -8.75
C ARG A 182 -18.28 1.67 -9.23
N GLY A 183 -19.25 1.79 -8.32
CA GLY A 183 -20.68 1.82 -8.67
C GLY A 183 -21.22 0.48 -9.15
N GLY A 184 -20.53 -0.63 -8.82
CA GLY A 184 -20.98 -1.99 -9.09
C GLY A 184 -22.07 -2.45 -8.11
N TYR A 185 -22.62 -3.64 -8.37
CA TYR A 185 -23.66 -4.21 -7.51
C TYR A 185 -23.09 -4.53 -6.12
N SER A 186 -23.74 -4.03 -5.06
CA SER A 186 -23.37 -4.29 -3.68
C SER A 186 -24.25 -5.38 -3.09
N ASP A 187 -23.63 -6.49 -2.71
CA ASP A 187 -24.27 -7.68 -2.17
C ASP A 187 -23.81 -7.95 -0.72
N GLU A 188 -24.16 -9.12 -0.19
CA GLU A 188 -23.79 -9.57 1.16
C GLU A 188 -22.27 -9.54 1.40
N LYS A 189 -21.47 -9.76 0.35
CA LYS A 189 -20.00 -9.75 0.42
C LYS A 189 -19.42 -8.34 0.49
N SER A 190 -20.18 -7.32 0.12
CA SER A 190 -19.84 -5.92 0.40
C SER A 190 -19.88 -5.64 1.90
N ASP A 191 -20.88 -6.15 2.62
CA ASP A 191 -20.96 -5.99 4.08
C ASP A 191 -19.81 -6.72 4.80
N ILE A 192 -19.40 -7.89 4.28
CA ILE A 192 -18.24 -8.64 4.79
C ILE A 192 -16.96 -7.80 4.69
N TYR A 193 -16.77 -7.08 3.58
CA TYR A 193 -15.62 -6.19 3.41
C TYR A 193 -15.64 -5.05 4.42
N SER A 194 -16.76 -4.34 4.52
CA SER A 194 -16.94 -3.22 5.45
C SER A 194 -16.79 -3.64 6.92
N LEU A 195 -17.23 -4.86 7.27
CA LEU A 195 -16.96 -5.47 8.57
C LEU A 195 -15.46 -5.71 8.79
N GLY A 196 -14.73 -6.20 7.77
CA GLY A 196 -13.28 -6.37 7.84
C GLY A 196 -12.55 -5.06 8.12
N ILE A 197 -12.96 -3.97 7.46
CA ILE A 197 -12.42 -2.62 7.75
C ILE A 197 -12.78 -2.17 9.18
N THR A 198 -14.01 -2.41 9.61
CA THR A 198 -14.45 -2.08 10.98
C THR A 198 -13.62 -2.84 12.01
N LEU A 199 -13.36 -4.13 11.77
CA LEU A 199 -12.54 -4.98 12.63
C LEU A 199 -11.08 -4.53 12.68
N TYR A 200 -10.53 -4.13 11.54
CA TYR A 200 -9.20 -3.53 11.45
C TYR A 200 -9.09 -2.29 12.35
N GLU A 201 -10.05 -1.36 12.26
CA GLU A 201 -10.06 -0.17 13.10
C GLU A 201 -10.22 -0.49 14.58
N MET A 202 -11.05 -1.49 14.94
CA MET A 202 -11.19 -1.92 16.32
C MET A 202 -9.85 -2.36 16.93
N VAL A 203 -9.03 -3.13 16.20
CA VAL A 203 -7.78 -3.70 16.73
C VAL A 203 -6.56 -2.80 16.57
N THR A 204 -6.58 -1.85 15.65
CA THR A 204 -5.45 -0.94 15.39
C THR A 204 -5.69 0.51 15.88
N GLY A 205 -6.95 0.89 16.09
CA GLY A 205 -7.36 2.26 16.39
C GLY A 205 -7.36 3.21 15.18
N ARG A 206 -7.05 2.71 13.98
CA ARG A 206 -6.96 3.49 12.74
C ARG A 206 -7.63 2.77 11.58
N VAL A 207 -8.06 3.51 10.57
CA VAL A 207 -8.56 2.91 9.33
C VAL A 207 -7.38 2.47 8.45
N PRO A 208 -7.52 1.41 7.63
CA PRO A 208 -6.43 0.93 6.78
C PRO A 208 -6.13 1.86 5.61
N PHE A 209 -7.12 2.61 5.14
CA PHE A 209 -6.98 3.56 4.04
C PHE A 209 -7.48 4.94 4.47
N ASP A 210 -6.59 5.91 4.42
CA ASP A 210 -6.85 7.30 4.75
C ASP A 210 -6.27 8.24 3.69
N GLY A 211 -6.80 9.46 3.59
CA GLY A 211 -6.34 10.44 2.60
C GLY A 211 -7.15 11.74 2.62
N ASP A 212 -6.58 12.78 2.01
CA ASP A 212 -7.10 14.16 2.11
C ASP A 212 -8.44 14.35 1.36
N THR A 213 -8.75 13.47 0.41
CA THR A 213 -10.00 13.51 -0.37
C THR A 213 -10.72 12.17 -0.34
N THR A 214 -12.06 12.23 -0.43
CA THR A 214 -12.91 11.03 -0.53
C THR A 214 -12.58 10.20 -1.76
N VAL A 215 -12.19 10.85 -2.85
CA VAL A 215 -11.76 10.19 -4.09
C VAL A 215 -10.44 9.45 -3.88
N ALA A 216 -9.47 10.05 -3.18
CA ALA A 216 -8.21 9.38 -2.85
C ALA A 216 -8.47 8.11 -2.02
N ILE A 217 -9.25 8.21 -0.93
CA ILE A 217 -9.60 7.06 -0.09
C ILE A 217 -10.30 5.97 -0.92
N ALA A 218 -11.23 6.36 -1.79
CA ALA A 218 -11.89 5.45 -2.72
C ALA A 218 -10.90 4.71 -3.63
N ILE A 219 -9.93 5.42 -4.22
CA ILE A 219 -8.88 4.81 -5.06
C ILE A 219 -8.03 3.82 -4.25
N LYS A 220 -7.69 4.14 -3.00
CA LYS A 220 -6.97 3.22 -2.11
C LYS A 220 -7.73 1.92 -1.86
N HIS A 221 -9.05 2.00 -1.64
CA HIS A 221 -9.89 0.80 -1.58
C HIS A 221 -9.83 -0.04 -2.85
N LEU A 222 -9.62 0.55 -4.03
CA LEU A 222 -9.55 -0.19 -5.30
C LEU A 222 -8.19 -0.80 -5.60
N GLN A 223 -7.10 -0.11 -5.24
CA GLN A 223 -5.76 -0.39 -5.77
C GLN A 223 -4.71 -0.68 -4.69
N GLU A 224 -4.76 0.00 -3.55
CA GLU A 224 -3.72 -0.08 -2.52
C GLU A 224 -3.88 -1.35 -1.69
N GLU A 225 -2.76 -2.03 -1.41
CA GLU A 225 -2.76 -3.17 -0.49
C GLU A 225 -2.87 -2.70 0.96
N MET A 226 -3.59 -3.47 1.77
CA MET A 226 -3.77 -3.13 3.17
C MET A 226 -2.50 -3.47 3.94
N VAL A 227 -1.97 -2.50 4.70
CA VAL A 227 -0.93 -2.77 5.68
C VAL A 227 -1.47 -3.76 6.72
N PRO A 228 -0.82 -4.93 6.93
CA PRO A 228 -1.31 -5.93 7.87
C PRO A 228 -1.49 -5.33 9.28
N PRO A 229 -2.60 -5.65 9.98
CA PRO A 229 -2.88 -5.09 11.29
C PRO A 229 -1.86 -5.47 12.37
N SER A 230 -1.11 -6.58 12.21
CA SER A 230 0.02 -6.96 13.07
C SER A 230 1.15 -5.91 13.10
N VAL A 231 1.32 -5.13 12.04
CA VAL A 231 2.29 -4.03 11.98
C VAL A 231 1.98 -2.95 13.04
N TYR A 232 0.70 -2.74 13.36
CA TYR A 232 0.26 -1.74 14.34
C TYR A 232 -0.06 -2.32 15.71
N THR A 233 -0.35 -3.62 15.77
CA THR A 233 -0.66 -4.35 17.00
C THR A 233 0.06 -5.70 16.97
N GLU A 234 1.28 -5.74 17.48
CA GLU A 234 2.15 -6.94 17.49
C GLU A 234 1.52 -8.14 18.23
N GLU A 235 0.69 -7.88 19.24
CA GLU A 235 -0.02 -8.92 20.01
C GLU A 235 -1.23 -9.51 19.26
N LEU A 236 -1.52 -9.05 18.04
CA LEU A 236 -2.66 -9.53 17.26
C LEU A 236 -2.48 -11.01 16.90
N PRO A 237 -3.42 -11.90 17.27
CA PRO A 237 -3.30 -13.30 16.93
C PRO A 237 -3.39 -13.52 15.42
N TYR A 238 -2.57 -14.45 14.92
CA TYR A 238 -2.48 -14.74 13.49
C TYR A 238 -3.85 -15.04 12.87
N SER A 239 -4.66 -15.87 13.53
CA SER A 239 -6.00 -16.22 13.00
C SER A 239 -6.89 -15.00 12.79
N LEU A 240 -6.85 -14.00 13.69
CA LEU A 240 -7.69 -12.80 13.58
C LEU A 240 -7.20 -11.88 12.45
N GLU A 241 -5.89 -11.75 12.29
CA GLU A 241 -5.32 -11.04 11.13
C GLU A 241 -5.77 -11.68 9.82
N GLN A 242 -5.68 -13.00 9.70
CA GLN A 242 -6.09 -13.70 8.48
C GLN A 242 -7.60 -13.52 8.18
N ILE A 243 -8.45 -13.51 9.21
CA ILE A 243 -9.88 -13.19 9.04
C ILE A 243 -10.06 -11.78 8.48
N ILE A 244 -9.37 -10.78 9.05
CA ILE A 244 -9.42 -9.39 8.57
C ILE A 244 -9.00 -9.34 7.10
N LEU A 245 -7.83 -9.90 6.77
CA LEU A 245 -7.27 -9.89 5.42
C LEU A 245 -8.17 -10.61 4.40
N LYS A 246 -8.83 -11.70 4.81
CA LYS A 246 -9.78 -12.43 3.96
C LYS A 246 -11.06 -11.63 3.72
N CYS A 247 -11.62 -11.00 4.77
CA CYS A 247 -12.76 -10.10 4.62
C CYS A 247 -12.45 -8.95 3.66
N THR A 248 -11.22 -8.42 3.69
CA THR A 248 -10.83 -7.23 2.94
C THR A 248 -10.18 -7.52 1.57
N GLN A 249 -10.34 -8.74 1.05
CA GLN A 249 -9.89 -9.07 -0.30
C GLN A 249 -10.56 -8.17 -1.35
N LYS A 250 -9.79 -7.65 -2.30
CA LYS A 250 -10.31 -6.74 -3.34
C LYS A 250 -11.34 -7.43 -4.23
N SER A 251 -11.06 -8.67 -4.64
CA SER A 251 -11.98 -9.49 -5.42
C SER A 251 -13.05 -10.10 -4.53
N VAL A 252 -14.32 -9.88 -4.89
CA VAL A 252 -15.51 -10.35 -4.16
C VAL A 252 -15.46 -11.87 -3.92
N ASN A 253 -15.10 -12.66 -4.94
CA ASN A 253 -15.04 -14.13 -4.86
C ASN A 253 -13.88 -14.69 -4.02
N ARG A 254 -12.97 -13.83 -3.52
CA ARG A 254 -11.89 -14.25 -2.62
C ARG A 254 -12.22 -13.99 -1.14
N ARG A 255 -13.33 -13.31 -0.87
CA ARG A 255 -13.84 -13.10 0.49
C ARG A 255 -14.57 -14.36 0.97
N TYR A 256 -15.08 -14.30 2.19
CA TYR A 256 -16.06 -15.27 2.66
C TYR A 256 -17.30 -15.27 1.77
N GLU A 257 -17.89 -16.45 1.56
CA GLU A 257 -19.11 -16.57 0.76
C GLU A 257 -20.32 -16.06 1.53
N LYS A 258 -20.38 -16.35 2.84
CA LYS A 258 -21.47 -15.94 3.72
C LYS A 258 -20.96 -15.40 5.05
N MET A 259 -21.81 -14.62 5.72
CA MET A 259 -21.53 -14.11 7.07
C MET A 259 -21.40 -15.24 8.11
N GLU A 260 -22.09 -16.37 7.90
CA GLU A 260 -21.98 -17.59 8.73
C GLU A 260 -20.53 -18.09 8.83
N ASP A 261 -19.80 -18.08 7.70
CA ASP A 261 -18.40 -18.52 7.65
C ASP A 261 -17.49 -17.57 8.44
N VAL A 262 -17.77 -16.26 8.40
CA VAL A 262 -17.06 -15.26 9.20
C VAL A 262 -17.28 -15.51 10.70
N ILE A 263 -18.52 -15.81 11.10
CA ILE A 263 -18.87 -16.12 12.49
C ILE A 263 -18.14 -17.37 12.97
N ALA A 264 -18.07 -18.41 12.13
CA ALA A 264 -17.39 -19.65 12.45
C ALA A 264 -15.90 -19.42 12.70
N ASP A 265 -15.23 -18.71 11.80
CA ASP A 265 -13.80 -18.41 11.93
C ASP A 265 -13.51 -17.45 13.11
N LEU A 266 -14.35 -16.44 13.36
CA LEU A 266 -14.22 -15.56 14.54
C LEU A 266 -14.41 -16.32 15.86
N LYS A 267 -15.30 -17.32 15.91
CA LYS A 267 -15.44 -18.18 17.08
C LYS A 267 -14.25 -19.11 17.23
N HIS A 268 -13.73 -19.62 16.13
CA HIS A 268 -12.57 -20.50 16.14
C HIS A 268 -11.31 -19.76 16.58
N SER A 269 -11.12 -18.50 16.19
CA SER A 269 -9.99 -17.66 16.64
C SER A 269 -9.99 -17.38 18.15
N LEU A 270 -11.14 -17.47 18.82
CA LEU A 270 -11.20 -17.40 20.29
C LEU A 270 -10.70 -18.67 20.97
N ILE A 271 -10.71 -19.81 20.27
CA ILE A 271 -10.29 -21.12 20.77
C ILE A 271 -8.83 -21.40 20.39
N ASP A 272 -8.48 -21.14 19.13
CA ASP A 272 -7.13 -21.29 18.57
C ASP A 272 -6.66 -19.96 17.94
N PRO A 273 -6.17 -19.00 18.77
CA PRO A 273 -5.80 -17.67 18.30
C PRO A 273 -4.65 -17.67 17.28
N GLN A 274 -3.76 -18.66 17.33
CA GLN A 274 -2.61 -18.75 16.43
C GLN A 274 -2.81 -19.77 15.30
N GLY A 275 -4.00 -20.36 15.20
CA GLY A 275 -4.32 -21.36 14.19
C GLY A 275 -4.32 -20.80 12.77
N ASN A 276 -3.73 -21.55 11.83
CA ASN A 276 -3.79 -21.26 10.40
C ASN A 276 -4.92 -22.04 9.72
N PHE A 277 -6.17 -21.72 10.08
CA PHE A 277 -7.36 -22.37 9.50
C PHE A 277 -8.03 -21.52 8.40
N VAL A 278 -7.68 -20.24 8.31
CA VAL A 278 -8.24 -19.32 7.33
C VAL A 278 -7.54 -19.53 5.99
N LYS A 279 -8.28 -20.10 5.02
CA LYS A 279 -7.77 -20.27 3.66
C LYS A 279 -7.89 -18.96 2.88
N LEU A 280 -6.76 -18.30 2.62
CA LEU A 280 -6.62 -17.29 1.59
C LEU A 280 -6.29 -17.99 0.27
N SER A 281 -7.10 -17.77 -0.77
CA SER A 281 -6.76 -18.25 -2.10
C SER A 281 -5.55 -17.46 -2.61
N SER A 282 -4.39 -18.10 -2.67
CA SER A 282 -3.20 -17.54 -3.32
C SER A 282 -3.53 -17.23 -4.77
N VAL A 283 -2.96 -16.15 -5.29
CA VAL A 283 -3.08 -15.77 -6.69
C VAL A 283 -2.55 -16.93 -7.53
N ASP A 284 -3.46 -17.69 -8.18
CA ASP A 284 -3.05 -18.50 -9.32
C ASP A 284 -2.45 -17.52 -10.33
N ASN A 285 -1.14 -17.65 -10.57
CA ASN A 285 -0.34 -16.88 -11.50
C ASN A 285 -0.80 -17.00 -12.98
N GLU A 286 -1.95 -17.64 -13.24
CA GLU A 286 -2.56 -17.78 -14.58
C GLU A 286 -3.51 -16.64 -14.96
N ALA A 287 -3.80 -15.70 -14.05
CA ALA A 287 -4.55 -14.48 -14.37
C ALA A 287 -3.69 -13.21 -14.32
N LYS A 288 -2.39 -13.31 -14.68
CA LYS A 288 -1.60 -12.12 -15.03
C LYS A 288 -2.33 -11.41 -16.17
N THR A 289 -2.85 -10.21 -15.88
CA THR A 289 -3.12 -9.22 -16.91
C THR A 289 -1.79 -8.96 -17.61
N VAL A 290 -1.60 -9.60 -18.76
CA VAL A 290 -0.50 -9.28 -19.67
C VAL A 290 -0.70 -7.83 -20.07
N VAL A 291 0.25 -6.98 -19.70
CA VAL A 291 0.40 -5.65 -20.30
C VAL A 291 0.80 -5.92 -21.75
N ILE A 292 -0.12 -5.67 -22.67
CA ILE A 292 0.18 -5.70 -24.10
C ILE A 292 1.25 -4.62 -24.33
N SER A 293 2.41 -5.00 -24.83
CA SER A 293 3.44 -4.04 -25.24
C SER A 293 2.94 -3.27 -26.47
N ASP A 294 3.35 -2.00 -26.61
CA ASP A 294 2.98 -1.15 -27.75
C ASP A 294 3.37 -1.78 -29.11
N GLU A 295 4.32 -2.72 -29.11
CA GLU A 295 4.74 -3.52 -30.26
C GLU A 295 3.62 -4.46 -30.78
N GLU A 296 2.79 -5.04 -29.90
CA GLU A 296 1.64 -5.89 -30.29
C GLU A 296 0.38 -5.09 -30.66
N LEU A 297 0.33 -3.80 -30.30
CA LEU A 297 -0.71 -2.85 -30.72
C LEU A 297 -0.53 -2.35 -32.17
N GLY A 298 0.67 -2.52 -32.74
CA GLY A 298 1.00 -2.12 -34.11
C GLY A 298 0.39 -3.01 -35.20
N GLU A 299 0.25 -4.32 -34.96
CA GLU A 299 -0.18 -5.27 -36.00
C GLU A 299 -1.70 -5.33 -36.23
N ILE A 300 -2.52 -4.67 -35.40
CA ILE A 300 -4.00 -4.69 -35.53
C ILE A 300 -4.53 -3.49 -36.33
N LYS A 301 -3.67 -2.57 -36.81
CA LYS A 301 -4.10 -1.39 -37.58
C LYS A 301 -4.46 -1.66 -39.05
N HIS A 302 -4.27 -2.87 -39.58
CA HIS A 302 -4.58 -3.18 -40.98
C HIS A 302 -5.33 -4.51 -41.18
N THR A 303 -6.62 -4.56 -40.84
CA THR A 303 -7.62 -5.41 -41.54
C THR A 303 -9.06 -4.93 -41.24
N PRO A 304 -10.03 -5.08 -42.18
CA PRO A 304 -11.20 -4.20 -42.25
C PRO A 304 -12.33 -4.53 -41.26
N LYS A 305 -12.98 -3.44 -40.82
CA LYS A 305 -14.26 -3.39 -40.08
C LYS A 305 -15.33 -4.28 -40.70
N ASN A 306 -15.72 -5.35 -40.02
CA ASN A 306 -17.04 -5.96 -40.16
C ASN A 306 -17.35 -6.88 -38.96
N ARG A 307 -17.76 -6.29 -37.83
CA ARG A 307 -18.52 -7.01 -36.77
C ARG A 307 -19.15 -6.14 -35.68
N THR A 308 -19.32 -4.83 -35.92
CA THR A 308 -19.95 -3.92 -34.95
C THR A 308 -21.46 -3.72 -35.19
N SER A 309 -22.04 -4.38 -36.20
CA SER A 309 -23.47 -4.20 -36.55
C SER A 309 -24.41 -5.29 -36.01
N GLN A 310 -23.91 -6.28 -35.25
CA GLN A 310 -24.75 -7.34 -34.66
C GLN A 310 -24.84 -7.30 -33.13
N ARG A 311 -24.02 -6.52 -32.43
CA ARG A 311 -24.06 -6.43 -30.95
C ARG A 311 -24.85 -5.23 -30.41
N LYS A 312 -25.39 -4.40 -31.31
CA LYS A 312 -26.22 -3.23 -30.99
C LYS A 312 -27.73 -3.50 -31.14
N GLN A 313 -28.13 -4.73 -31.48
CA GLN A 313 -29.53 -5.15 -31.52
C GLN A 313 -29.92 -6.03 -30.31
N ASP A 314 -28.98 -6.75 -29.70
CA ASP A 314 -29.31 -7.69 -28.60
C ASP A 314 -29.29 -7.04 -27.19
N VAL A 315 -28.95 -5.75 -27.07
CA VAL A 315 -28.92 -5.01 -25.78
C VAL A 315 -30.08 -4.02 -25.65
N ALA A 316 -30.79 -3.73 -26.74
CA ALA A 316 -31.95 -2.83 -26.75
C ALA A 316 -33.30 -3.56 -26.56
N GLU A 317 -33.28 -4.90 -26.40
CA GLU A 317 -34.49 -5.74 -26.31
C GLU A 317 -34.63 -6.42 -24.93
N LEU A 318 -33.76 -6.08 -23.96
CA LEU A 318 -33.79 -6.62 -22.59
C LEU A 318 -34.03 -5.56 -21.49
N GLU A 319 -34.27 -4.30 -21.88
CA GLU A 319 -34.55 -3.19 -20.94
C GLU A 319 -36.05 -2.77 -20.91
N ASP A 320 -36.94 -3.47 -21.63
CA ASP A 320 -38.39 -3.12 -21.70
C ASP A 320 -39.36 -4.18 -21.11
N GLU A 321 -38.87 -5.22 -20.44
CA GLU A 321 -39.72 -6.15 -19.67
C GLU A 321 -39.13 -6.37 -18.27
N VAL A 322 -39.58 -5.57 -17.29
CA VAL A 322 -40.17 -5.93 -15.98
C VAL A 322 -40.23 -4.64 -15.11
N LEU A 323 -41.12 -3.75 -15.53
CA LEU A 323 -41.96 -2.86 -14.73
C LEU A 323 -43.35 -3.14 -15.33
N ASP A 324 -44.29 -3.81 -14.68
CA ASP A 324 -45.14 -3.29 -13.62
C ASP A 324 -45.99 -4.46 -13.09
N ASP A 325 -46.00 -4.69 -11.78
CA ASP A 325 -47.12 -5.29 -11.08
C ASP A 325 -47.36 -4.37 -9.86
N ASP A 326 -48.40 -3.54 -9.92
CA ASP A 326 -49.36 -3.40 -8.82
C ASP A 326 -50.55 -2.47 -9.21
N TYR A 327 -51.72 -3.11 -9.25
CA TYR A 327 -53.08 -2.67 -8.86
C TYR A 327 -53.38 -1.17 -8.68
N ASP A 328 -54.34 -0.61 -9.43
CA ASP A 328 -55.78 -0.67 -9.10
C ASP A 328 -56.65 0.26 -10.00
N ASP A 329 -57.85 -0.26 -10.27
CA ASP A 329 -59.17 0.37 -10.48
C ASP A 329 -59.63 1.05 -11.80
N ASP A 330 -60.88 0.67 -12.09
CA ASP A 330 -61.96 1.30 -12.87
C ASP A 330 -62.13 1.05 -14.39
N ASP A 331 -63.15 0.23 -14.63
CA ASP A 331 -64.26 0.34 -15.58
C ASP A 331 -64.09 0.01 -17.08
N ASP A 332 -64.81 -1.07 -17.41
CA ASP A 332 -65.76 -1.21 -18.52
C ASP A 332 -65.28 -1.42 -19.96
N ASP A 333 -65.69 -2.60 -20.44
CA ASP A 333 -66.48 -2.83 -21.66
C ASP A 333 -65.85 -3.46 -22.92
N TYR A 334 -66.46 -4.60 -23.29
CA TYR A 334 -66.60 -5.29 -24.58
C TYR A 334 -65.43 -6.02 -25.29
N GLU A 335 -65.63 -7.36 -25.30
CA GLU A 335 -65.63 -8.29 -26.44
C GLU A 335 -64.32 -8.85 -27.09
N ASP A 336 -64.22 -10.18 -26.96
CA ASP A 336 -64.00 -11.19 -28.01
C ASP A 336 -62.92 -10.96 -29.09
N GLU A 337 -61.91 -11.83 -29.14
CA GLU A 337 -61.78 -12.82 -30.23
C GLU A 337 -60.58 -13.81 -30.06
N TYR A 338 -60.96 -15.10 -29.96
CA TYR A 338 -60.32 -16.32 -30.49
C TYR A 338 -58.96 -16.86 -29.99
N ARG A 339 -59.13 -17.86 -29.10
CA ARG A 339 -58.40 -19.15 -29.10
C ARG A 339 -58.34 -19.80 -30.49
N ARG A 340 -57.12 -20.21 -30.91
CA ARG A 340 -56.71 -21.44 -31.64
C ARG A 340 -55.24 -21.18 -32.05
N ARG A 341 -54.22 -21.96 -31.71
CA ARG A 341 -54.07 -23.38 -32.03
C ARG A 341 -52.73 -23.85 -31.44
N ARG A 342 -52.80 -24.65 -30.38
CA ARG A 342 -51.69 -25.45 -29.86
C ARG A 342 -51.78 -26.83 -30.51
N GLU A 343 -50.61 -27.46 -30.68
CA GLU A 343 -50.33 -28.81 -31.17
C GLU A 343 -49.99 -28.96 -32.65
N GLU A 344 -48.72 -29.22 -32.95
CA GLU A 344 -48.35 -30.49 -33.59
C GLU A 344 -46.87 -30.84 -33.40
N LYS A 345 -46.65 -32.12 -33.11
CA LYS A 345 -45.40 -32.79 -32.75
C LYS A 345 -44.69 -33.31 -34.00
N LYS A 346 -43.35 -33.39 -33.88
CA LYS A 346 -42.46 -34.50 -34.28
C LYS A 346 -42.14 -34.72 -35.78
N SER A 347 -40.83 -34.61 -36.03
CA SER A 347 -39.92 -35.69 -36.47
C SER A 347 -39.51 -35.82 -37.95
N ARG A 348 -38.22 -36.20 -38.08
CA ARG A 348 -37.51 -37.04 -39.09
C ARG A 348 -36.55 -36.29 -40.04
N ASN A 349 -35.23 -36.40 -39.80
CA ASN A 349 -34.26 -37.42 -40.30
C ASN A 349 -33.83 -37.15 -41.77
N LYS A 350 -32.55 -37.23 -42.23
CA LYS A 350 -31.55 -38.31 -42.03
C LYS A 350 -30.25 -38.10 -42.89
N LYS A 351 -29.14 -38.75 -42.46
CA LYS A 351 -28.00 -39.41 -43.22
C LYS A 351 -26.78 -38.54 -43.66
N LYS A 352 -25.50 -38.98 -43.68
CA LYS A 352 -24.76 -40.26 -43.37
C LYS A 352 -23.20 -40.12 -43.48
N HIS A 353 -22.44 -40.91 -42.68
CA HIS A 353 -21.10 -41.60 -42.83
C HIS A 353 -19.85 -40.88 -43.46
N LYS A 354 -18.56 -41.11 -43.09
CA LYS A 354 -17.74 -42.33 -42.77
C LYS A 354 -16.31 -41.91 -42.23
N ALA A 355 -15.59 -42.77 -41.50
CA ALA A 355 -14.26 -42.60 -40.81
C ALA A 355 -13.01 -42.97 -41.69
N PRO A 356 -11.73 -43.20 -41.23
CA PRO A 356 -10.98 -42.99 -39.95
C PRO A 356 -9.49 -42.48 -40.10
N ASN A 357 -8.69 -42.52 -38.99
CA ASN A 357 -7.18 -42.46 -38.83
C ASN A 357 -6.55 -41.06 -38.61
N SER A 358 -5.50 -40.80 -37.83
CA SER A 358 -4.56 -41.54 -36.96
C SER A 358 -3.56 -40.52 -36.38
N ALA A 359 -3.16 -40.56 -35.09
CA ALA A 359 -1.81 -40.20 -34.58
C ALA A 359 -1.80 -40.09 -33.04
N LEU A 360 -1.85 -41.25 -32.38
CA LEU A 360 -1.25 -41.45 -31.05
C LEU A 360 0.14 -42.02 -31.33
N THR A 361 1.18 -41.20 -31.19
CA THR A 361 2.60 -41.57 -31.04
C THR A 361 3.41 -40.27 -31.00
N ILE A 362 3.79 -39.82 -29.80
CA ILE A 362 4.96 -38.95 -29.48
C ILE A 362 4.96 -38.64 -27.96
N LEU A 363 3.83 -38.74 -27.25
CA LEU A 363 3.77 -38.47 -25.81
C LEU A 363 4.31 -39.61 -24.90
N SER A 364 4.65 -40.78 -25.47
CA SER A 364 5.13 -41.94 -24.71
C SER A 364 6.66 -42.15 -24.77
N LEU A 365 7.43 -41.21 -25.31
CA LEU A 365 8.91 -41.33 -25.42
C LEU A 365 9.70 -40.37 -24.52
N VAL A 366 9.09 -39.30 -23.98
CA VAL A 366 9.82 -38.33 -23.14
C VAL A 366 9.79 -38.71 -21.65
N ALA A 367 8.71 -39.35 -21.17
CA ALA A 367 8.62 -39.83 -19.79
C ALA A 367 9.54 -41.05 -19.50
N GLY A 368 9.88 -41.85 -20.52
CA GLY A 368 10.76 -43.01 -20.38
C GLY A 368 12.25 -42.67 -20.31
N ALA A 369 12.68 -41.55 -20.91
CA ALA A 369 14.08 -41.12 -20.90
C ALA A 369 14.49 -40.51 -19.56
N VAL A 370 13.59 -39.78 -18.91
CA VAL A 370 13.85 -39.15 -17.60
C VAL A 370 13.95 -40.19 -16.48
N ILE A 371 13.12 -41.24 -16.53
CA ILE A 371 13.16 -42.34 -15.55
C ILE A 371 14.42 -43.22 -15.73
N LEU A 372 14.94 -43.35 -16.95
CA LEU A 372 16.17 -44.10 -17.22
C LEU A 372 17.43 -43.34 -16.77
N VAL A 373 17.45 -42.00 -16.86
CA VAL A 373 18.56 -41.15 -16.39
C VAL A 373 18.61 -41.12 -14.85
N ILE A 374 17.45 -41.09 -14.19
CA ILE A 374 17.35 -41.17 -12.72
C ILE A 374 17.80 -42.55 -12.23
N ALA A 375 17.46 -43.64 -12.94
CA ALA A 375 17.92 -44.99 -12.57
C ALA A 375 19.43 -45.21 -12.76
N ILE A 376 20.07 -44.57 -13.75
CA ILE A 376 21.52 -44.65 -13.97
C ILE A 376 22.30 -43.80 -12.93
N PHE A 377 21.73 -42.69 -12.47
CA PHE A 377 22.36 -41.85 -11.44
C PHE A 377 22.38 -42.52 -10.05
N PHE A 378 21.31 -43.24 -9.68
CA PHE A 378 21.23 -43.91 -8.38
C PHE A 378 21.95 -45.26 -8.30
N ILE A 379 22.32 -45.87 -9.44
CA ILE A 379 23.15 -47.10 -9.46
C ILE A 379 24.66 -46.78 -9.44
N GLY A 380 25.05 -45.52 -9.69
CA GLY A 380 26.45 -45.06 -9.65
C GLY A 380 27.04 -44.83 -8.25
N LYS A 381 26.21 -44.69 -7.20
CA LYS A 381 26.70 -44.37 -5.84
C LYS A 381 26.89 -45.60 -4.92
N ALA A 382 26.79 -46.82 -5.44
CA ALA A 382 26.95 -48.07 -4.69
C ALA A 382 28.06 -49.00 -5.17
N ALA A 383 28.89 -48.61 -6.15
CA ALA A 383 30.02 -49.43 -6.62
C ALA A 383 31.27 -48.55 -6.74
N GLY A 384 32.03 -48.45 -5.65
CA GLY A 384 33.33 -47.76 -5.63
C GLY A 384 34.29 -48.39 -6.63
N ILE A 385 34.56 -47.70 -7.74
CA ILE A 385 35.58 -48.05 -8.73
C ILE A 385 36.19 -46.74 -9.27
N ILE A 386 37.49 -46.54 -8.94
CA ILE A 386 38.47 -45.56 -9.48
C ILE A 386 38.27 -44.12 -8.97
N GLY A 387 39.12 -43.51 -8.13
CA GLY A 387 40.56 -43.62 -7.81
C GLY A 387 41.14 -42.19 -7.92
N GLY A 388 41.81 -41.55 -6.96
CA GLY A 388 42.47 -41.91 -5.72
C GLY A 388 43.86 -41.26 -5.75
N GLU A 389 44.19 -40.36 -4.81
CA GLU A 389 45.53 -39.98 -4.29
C GLU A 389 45.33 -38.75 -3.34
N THR A 390 46.00 -38.50 -2.20
CA THR A 390 46.80 -39.25 -1.20
C THR A 390 46.98 -38.31 0.01
N GLN A 391 46.85 -38.86 1.24
CA GLN A 391 47.44 -38.51 2.57
C GLN A 391 47.73 -37.02 2.93
N THR A 392 47.50 -36.58 4.17
CA THR A 392 48.17 -37.11 5.38
C THR A 392 47.46 -36.69 6.67
N ASP A 393 47.44 -37.64 7.60
CA ASP A 393 47.01 -37.54 9.00
C ASP A 393 47.59 -36.35 9.77
N ASN A 394 46.81 -35.82 10.70
CA ASN A 394 47.26 -35.75 12.08
C ASN A 394 46.08 -35.96 13.03
N GLN A 395 46.19 -37.03 13.81
CA GLN A 395 45.35 -37.34 14.95
C GLN A 395 45.53 -36.28 16.03
N GLN A 396 44.42 -35.78 16.56
CA GLN A 396 44.33 -35.52 17.99
C GLN A 396 43.01 -36.06 18.51
N GLU A 397 43.14 -37.06 19.38
CA GLU A 397 42.07 -37.64 20.17
C GLU A 397 41.43 -36.55 21.05
N GLN A 398 40.11 -36.43 20.98
CA GLN A 398 39.27 -36.19 22.14
C GLN A 398 37.95 -36.93 21.95
N ASN A 399 37.91 -38.15 22.51
CA ASN A 399 36.65 -38.77 22.90
C ASN A 399 36.17 -38.07 24.17
N THR A 400 35.04 -37.37 24.08
CA THR A 400 34.03 -37.36 25.13
C THR A 400 32.68 -37.07 24.50
N ASP A 401 31.74 -37.99 24.73
CA ASP A 401 30.30 -37.78 24.72
C ASP A 401 29.89 -36.34 25.06
N THR A 402 29.02 -35.77 24.24
CA THR A 402 27.81 -35.10 24.75
C THR A 402 26.84 -34.86 23.59
N THR A 403 25.90 -35.80 23.42
CA THR A 403 24.50 -35.41 23.24
C THR A 403 24.15 -34.45 24.38
N GLY A 404 24.26 -33.16 24.13
CA GLY A 404 23.88 -32.11 25.07
C GLY A 404 22.37 -31.93 25.07
N THR A 405 21.64 -32.88 25.63
CA THR A 405 20.41 -32.52 26.35
C THR A 405 20.88 -31.81 27.62
N ASP A 406 21.01 -30.48 27.53
CA ASP A 406 21.15 -29.64 28.73
C ASP A 406 19.88 -29.83 29.58
N GLU A 407 20.04 -30.02 30.89
CA GLU A 407 18.96 -30.16 31.89
C GLU A 407 18.07 -28.90 32.02
N ASP A 408 18.24 -27.90 31.15
CA ASP A 408 17.54 -26.61 31.13
C ASP A 408 16.56 -26.42 29.94
N GLY A 409 16.35 -27.42 29.07
CA GLY A 409 15.30 -27.37 28.03
C GLY A 409 15.55 -26.39 26.87
N MET A 410 16.80 -25.92 26.69
CA MET A 410 17.20 -25.02 25.60
C MET A 410 17.83 -25.78 24.41
N VAL A 411 17.61 -25.27 23.19
CA VAL A 411 18.09 -25.76 21.89
C VAL A 411 18.72 -24.62 21.10
N THR A 412 19.59 -24.94 20.13
CA THR A 412 20.33 -23.92 19.37
C THR A 412 19.65 -23.63 18.04
N VAL A 413 19.49 -22.35 17.71
CA VAL A 413 18.82 -21.91 16.49
C VAL A 413 19.68 -22.23 15.26
N PRO A 414 19.17 -23.01 14.29
CA PRO A 414 19.88 -23.31 13.05
C PRO A 414 19.88 -22.10 12.09
N ASN A 415 20.81 -22.09 11.13
CA ASN A 415 20.81 -21.12 10.04
C ASN A 415 19.86 -21.57 8.93
N LEU A 416 18.79 -20.80 8.73
CA LEU A 416 17.74 -21.01 7.75
C LEU A 416 17.97 -20.20 6.47
N VAL A 417 18.73 -19.10 6.53
CA VAL A 417 18.95 -18.20 5.39
C VAL A 417 19.60 -18.93 4.22
N GLY A 418 19.03 -18.76 3.02
CA GLY A 418 19.49 -19.41 1.79
C GLY A 418 19.08 -20.87 1.62
N LYS A 419 18.33 -21.44 2.56
CA LYS A 419 17.76 -22.79 2.44
C LYS A 419 16.39 -22.76 1.79
N THR A 420 15.96 -23.89 1.25
CA THR A 420 14.57 -24.06 0.83
C THR A 420 13.66 -24.24 2.05
N GLU A 421 12.36 -24.07 1.88
CA GLU A 421 11.39 -24.29 2.95
C GLU A 421 11.43 -25.74 3.48
N ASP A 422 11.66 -26.72 2.60
CA ASP A 422 11.79 -28.13 2.98
C ASP A 422 13.05 -28.38 3.80
N GLU A 423 14.19 -27.83 3.38
CA GLU A 423 15.47 -27.95 4.11
C GLU A 423 15.41 -27.26 5.49
N ALA A 424 14.73 -26.12 5.56
CA ALA A 424 14.52 -25.40 6.81
C ALA A 424 13.55 -26.15 7.74
N ALA A 425 12.53 -26.80 7.19
CA ALA A 425 11.61 -27.64 7.94
C ALA A 425 12.34 -28.80 8.62
N ASP A 426 13.19 -29.51 7.88
CA ASP A 426 13.96 -30.65 8.38
C ASP A 426 14.88 -30.23 9.55
N LEU A 427 15.56 -29.08 9.41
CA LEU A 427 16.46 -28.55 10.46
C LEU A 427 15.72 -28.10 11.72
N LEU A 428 14.56 -27.47 11.58
CA LEU A 428 13.77 -27.04 12.72
C LEU A 428 13.11 -28.22 13.43
N GLU A 429 12.71 -29.26 12.70
CA GLU A 429 12.17 -30.49 13.30
C GLU A 429 13.24 -31.28 14.06
N GLU A 430 14.47 -31.35 13.54
CA GLU A 430 15.61 -31.98 14.20
C GLU A 430 15.94 -31.30 15.54
N GLU A 431 15.91 -29.96 15.58
CA GLU A 431 16.19 -29.15 16.78
C GLU A 431 14.96 -28.94 17.69
N LYS A 432 13.81 -29.56 17.38
CA LYS A 432 12.53 -29.40 18.11
C LYS A 432 12.06 -27.94 18.22
N LEU A 433 12.23 -27.17 17.15
CA LEU A 433 11.81 -25.78 17.02
C LEU A 433 10.55 -25.65 16.17
N GLY A 434 9.74 -24.63 16.47
CA GLY A 434 8.60 -24.26 15.65
C GLY A 434 9.02 -23.44 14.43
N LYS A 435 8.15 -23.37 13.41
CA LYS A 435 8.38 -22.59 12.20
C LYS A 435 7.16 -21.73 11.86
N GLN A 436 7.39 -20.49 11.45
CA GLN A 436 6.35 -19.56 10.99
C GLN A 436 6.85 -18.73 9.81
N MET A 437 6.22 -18.89 8.64
CA MET A 437 6.49 -18.03 7.49
C MET A 437 5.78 -16.68 7.70
N MET A 438 6.52 -15.58 7.61
CA MET A 438 6.02 -14.22 7.83
C MET A 438 5.60 -13.51 6.55
N GLY A 439 6.04 -14.01 5.40
CA GLY A 439 5.72 -13.47 4.09
C GLY A 439 6.86 -13.66 3.11
N GLU A 440 6.79 -12.92 2.00
CA GLU A 440 7.81 -12.87 0.98
C GLU A 440 8.37 -11.44 0.85
N GLU A 441 9.69 -11.31 0.73
CA GLU A 441 10.40 -10.03 0.59
C GLU A 441 11.45 -10.07 -0.54
N ASN A 442 11.84 -8.91 -1.07
CA ASN A 442 12.95 -8.84 -2.03
C ASN A 442 14.27 -9.09 -1.29
N SER A 443 15.12 -9.93 -1.85
CA SER A 443 16.38 -10.33 -1.19
C SER A 443 17.40 -10.77 -2.23
N THR A 444 18.68 -10.77 -1.83
CA THR A 444 19.78 -11.33 -2.63
C THR A 444 19.73 -12.86 -2.77
N GLN A 445 18.87 -13.52 -1.99
CA GLN A 445 18.66 -14.96 -2.11
C GLN A 445 17.83 -15.30 -3.35
N GLU A 446 18.07 -16.46 -3.95
CA GLU A 446 17.26 -16.95 -5.07
C GLU A 446 15.77 -17.03 -4.69
N LYS A 447 14.89 -16.75 -5.65
CA LYS A 447 13.44 -16.82 -5.45
C LYS A 447 13.04 -18.19 -4.89
N GLY A 448 12.29 -18.18 -3.78
CA GLY A 448 11.82 -19.38 -3.09
C GLY A 448 12.78 -19.96 -2.04
N ARG A 449 13.94 -19.31 -1.80
CA ARG A 449 14.79 -19.58 -0.63
C ARG A 449 14.46 -18.62 0.51
N ILE A 450 14.81 -18.99 1.74
CA ILE A 450 14.62 -18.13 2.91
C ILE A 450 15.54 -16.91 2.82
N SER A 451 14.96 -15.71 2.88
CA SER A 451 15.66 -14.42 2.79
C SER A 451 16.23 -13.98 4.14
N SER A 452 15.46 -14.16 5.21
CA SER A 452 15.82 -13.74 6.55
C SER A 452 15.11 -14.60 7.61
N GLN A 453 15.68 -14.64 8.81
CA GLN A 453 15.11 -15.28 10.00
C GLN A 453 15.13 -14.30 11.18
N ASP A 454 14.14 -14.38 12.06
CA ASP A 454 13.97 -13.46 13.18
C ASP A 454 14.98 -13.65 14.31
N ILE A 455 15.28 -14.91 14.66
CA ILE A 455 16.26 -15.24 15.69
C ILE A 455 17.57 -15.62 14.99
N PRO A 456 18.69 -14.92 15.25
CA PRO A 456 19.96 -15.21 14.61
C PRO A 456 20.43 -16.65 14.84
N ALA A 457 21.05 -17.24 13.81
CA ALA A 457 21.69 -18.55 13.90
C ALA A 457 22.69 -18.62 15.07
N GLY A 458 22.68 -19.73 15.81
CA GLY A 458 23.54 -19.94 16.98
C GLY A 458 22.96 -19.44 18.31
N THR A 459 21.81 -18.78 18.31
CA THR A 459 21.13 -18.35 19.55
C THR A 459 20.56 -19.55 20.31
N LYS A 460 20.71 -19.61 21.64
CA LYS A 460 20.05 -20.63 22.48
C LYS A 460 18.63 -20.18 22.85
N VAL A 461 17.63 -21.01 22.58
CA VAL A 461 16.20 -20.74 22.83
C VAL A 461 15.52 -21.95 23.48
N GLU A 462 14.36 -21.79 24.10
CA GLU A 462 13.62 -22.93 24.66
C GLU A 462 13.10 -23.87 23.55
N GLN A 463 12.97 -25.16 23.85
CA GLN A 463 12.32 -26.11 22.93
C GLN A 463 10.93 -25.62 22.53
N TYR A 464 10.55 -25.87 21.28
CA TYR A 464 9.30 -25.41 20.65
C TYR A 464 9.17 -23.90 20.46
N THR A 465 10.26 -23.14 20.65
CA THR A 465 10.30 -21.74 20.21
C THR A 465 10.07 -21.67 18.70
N THR A 466 9.13 -20.84 18.26
CA THR A 466 8.81 -20.66 16.84
C THR A 466 9.77 -19.66 16.21
N LEU A 467 10.53 -20.09 15.22
CA LEU A 467 11.33 -19.19 14.40
C LEU A 467 10.48 -18.65 13.26
N LYS A 468 10.54 -17.34 13.09
CA LYS A 468 9.89 -16.63 12.01
C LYS A 468 10.87 -16.43 10.86
N TYR A 469 10.44 -16.69 9.64
CA TYR A 469 11.28 -16.54 8.45
C TYR A 469 10.52 -15.91 7.28
N TYR A 470 11.24 -15.24 6.41
CA TYR A 470 10.73 -14.67 5.16
C TYR A 470 11.27 -15.46 3.96
N LEU A 471 10.49 -15.53 2.89
CA LEU A 471 10.92 -16.11 1.61
C LEU A 471 11.36 -15.01 0.65
N SER A 472 12.41 -15.29 -0.13
CA SER A 472 12.89 -14.37 -1.15
C SER A 472 11.97 -14.37 -2.38
N LYS A 473 11.59 -13.18 -2.84
CA LYS A 473 10.99 -12.93 -4.15
C LYS A 473 12.01 -12.91 -5.28
N GLY A 474 13.30 -12.97 -4.96
CA GLY A 474 14.42 -12.64 -5.83
C GLY A 474 14.91 -11.21 -5.60
N GLN A 475 16.00 -10.82 -6.28
CA GLN A 475 16.47 -9.45 -6.28
C GLN A 475 15.42 -8.55 -6.95
N GLN A 476 15.30 -7.31 -6.47
CA GLN A 476 14.41 -6.33 -7.05
C GLN A 476 14.88 -6.00 -8.47
N GLU A 477 14.05 -6.32 -9.46
CA GLU A 477 14.29 -5.91 -10.85
C GLU A 477 13.96 -4.43 -11.03
N VAL A 478 14.87 -3.71 -11.67
CA VAL A 478 14.81 -2.30 -12.02
C VAL A 478 14.94 -2.20 -13.54
N VAL A 479 14.10 -1.36 -14.16
CA VAL A 479 14.20 -1.08 -15.59
C VAL A 479 15.16 0.10 -15.78
N MET A 480 16.18 -0.08 -16.60
CA MET A 480 17.15 0.97 -16.92
C MET A 480 16.44 2.19 -17.52
N PRO A 481 16.53 3.37 -16.91
CA PRO A 481 15.93 4.59 -17.45
C PRO A 481 16.64 5.03 -18.73
N ASP A 482 15.96 5.86 -19.53
CA ASP A 482 16.61 6.58 -20.63
C ASP A 482 17.27 7.83 -20.06
N LEU A 483 18.61 7.85 -20.06
CA LEU A 483 19.45 8.92 -19.52
C LEU A 483 19.98 9.86 -20.63
N SER A 484 19.43 9.76 -21.84
CA SER A 484 19.86 10.54 -22.99
C SER A 484 19.65 12.04 -22.74
N GLY A 485 20.74 12.81 -22.81
CA GLY A 485 20.71 14.28 -22.62
C GLY A 485 20.80 14.74 -21.18
N GLU A 486 20.92 13.83 -20.21
CA GLU A 486 21.24 14.17 -18.82
C GLU A 486 22.73 14.46 -18.64
N THR A 487 23.07 15.21 -17.57
CA THR A 487 24.46 15.39 -17.18
C THR A 487 25.00 14.09 -16.58
N GLY A 488 26.30 13.83 -16.69
CA GLY A 488 26.91 12.63 -16.12
C GLY A 488 26.70 12.51 -14.60
N ILE A 489 26.60 13.65 -13.90
CA ILE A 489 26.38 13.71 -12.45
C ILE A 489 24.93 13.35 -12.12
N ASP A 490 23.96 13.96 -12.80
CA ASP A 490 22.54 13.69 -12.56
C ASP A 490 22.18 12.24 -12.94
N ALA A 491 22.77 11.72 -14.01
CA ALA A 491 22.57 10.35 -14.45
C ALA A 491 23.20 9.33 -13.49
N GLN A 492 24.39 9.62 -12.95
CA GLN A 492 25.00 8.80 -11.90
C GLN A 492 24.10 8.76 -10.67
N GLN A 493 23.65 9.93 -10.18
CA GLN A 493 22.76 10.01 -9.02
C GLN A 493 21.46 9.24 -9.28
N THR A 494 20.86 9.38 -10.46
CA THR A 494 19.62 8.68 -10.84
C THR A 494 19.81 7.15 -10.80
N LEU A 495 20.96 6.64 -11.26
CA LEU A 495 21.26 5.21 -11.23
C LEU A 495 21.57 4.70 -9.81
N GLU A 496 22.26 5.49 -9.00
CA GLU A 496 22.53 5.17 -7.59
C GLU A 496 21.24 5.18 -6.75
N ASP A 497 20.33 6.12 -7.00
CA ASP A 497 19.00 6.20 -6.37
C ASP A 497 18.13 4.98 -6.70
N LEU A 498 18.36 4.35 -7.86
CA LEU A 498 17.76 3.09 -8.27
C LEU A 498 18.42 1.86 -7.60
N GLY A 499 19.44 2.08 -6.77
CA GLY A 499 20.15 1.03 -6.02
C GLY A 499 21.16 0.26 -6.87
N LEU A 500 21.71 0.86 -7.93
CA LEU A 500 22.69 0.25 -8.82
C LEU A 500 24.11 0.72 -8.47
N ASN A 501 25.11 -0.12 -8.74
CA ASN A 501 26.52 0.23 -8.55
C ASN A 501 27.04 0.87 -9.84
N VAL A 502 27.35 2.18 -9.81
CA VAL A 502 27.71 2.93 -11.03
C VAL A 502 29.22 3.08 -11.18
N THR A 503 29.76 2.60 -12.30
CA THR A 503 31.13 2.84 -12.73
C THR A 503 31.13 3.90 -13.82
N VAL A 504 31.65 5.10 -13.53
CA VAL A 504 31.72 6.20 -14.50
C VAL A 504 33.00 6.11 -15.33
N GLN A 505 32.84 6.11 -16.66
CA GLN A 505 33.93 6.18 -17.63
C GLN A 505 33.79 7.46 -18.46
N LYS A 506 34.90 8.01 -18.92
CA LYS A 506 34.94 9.20 -19.77
C LYS A 506 35.55 8.87 -21.13
N GLU A 507 34.81 9.10 -22.19
CA GLU A 507 35.25 8.82 -23.57
C GLU A 507 35.03 10.03 -24.48
N TYR A 508 35.79 10.11 -25.58
CA TYR A 508 35.58 11.15 -26.58
C TYR A 508 34.35 10.82 -27.42
N SER A 509 33.49 11.82 -27.64
CA SER A 509 32.33 11.69 -28.52
C SER A 509 32.77 11.72 -29.98
N GLU A 510 32.04 10.99 -30.83
CA GLU A 510 32.20 11.05 -32.28
C GLU A 510 31.86 12.45 -32.84
N ASP A 511 32.45 12.80 -33.99
CA ASP A 511 32.15 14.01 -34.76
C ASP A 511 30.82 13.84 -35.52
N ASP A 512 29.92 14.81 -35.37
CA ASP A 512 28.62 14.84 -36.06
C ASP A 512 28.73 15.16 -37.57
N GLY A 513 29.95 15.39 -38.07
CA GLY A 513 30.26 15.73 -39.46
C GLY A 513 30.23 17.24 -39.73
N THR A 514 29.96 18.05 -38.70
CA THR A 514 29.98 19.51 -38.74
C THR A 514 31.09 20.11 -37.87
N GLY A 515 31.91 19.26 -37.24
CA GLY A 515 33.00 19.67 -36.35
C GLY A 515 32.54 19.93 -34.91
N TYR A 516 31.37 19.42 -34.54
CA TYR A 516 30.85 19.42 -33.18
C TYR A 516 30.69 17.97 -32.68
N PRO A 517 30.83 17.71 -31.37
CA PRO A 517 30.61 16.37 -30.83
C PRO A 517 29.13 16.00 -30.92
N MET A 518 28.83 14.72 -31.18
CA MET A 518 27.47 14.18 -31.06
C MET A 518 26.89 14.40 -29.65
N VAL A 519 27.72 14.29 -28.62
CA VAL A 519 27.34 14.50 -27.21
C VAL A 519 28.26 15.53 -26.59
N ASN A 520 27.69 16.58 -25.99
CA ASN A 520 28.45 17.65 -25.35
C ASN A 520 29.31 17.11 -24.17
N PRO A 521 30.48 17.71 -23.91
CA PRO A 521 31.27 17.36 -22.73
C PRO A 521 30.43 17.43 -21.44
N GLY A 522 30.57 16.42 -20.58
CA GLY A 522 29.87 16.36 -19.29
C GLY A 522 28.46 15.76 -19.34
N TYR A 523 27.97 15.38 -20.53
CA TYR A 523 26.68 14.71 -20.71
C TYR A 523 26.86 13.21 -20.96
N VAL A 524 25.80 12.44 -20.68
CA VAL A 524 25.78 10.99 -20.91
C VAL A 524 25.90 10.68 -22.39
N ASP A 525 26.92 9.89 -22.74
CA ASP A 525 27.14 9.36 -24.08
C ASP A 525 26.44 8.00 -24.24
N SER A 526 26.66 7.10 -23.29
CA SER A 526 26.00 5.79 -23.27
C SER A 526 25.94 5.20 -21.86
N VAL A 527 25.06 4.22 -21.69
CA VAL A 527 24.94 3.45 -20.45
C VAL A 527 24.85 1.97 -20.78
N THR A 528 25.55 1.13 -20.01
CA THR A 528 25.53 -0.33 -20.15
C THR A 528 25.21 -0.96 -18.80
N PRO A 529 24.13 -1.77 -18.68
CA PRO A 529 23.16 -2.14 -19.72
C PRO A 529 22.35 -0.95 -20.29
N THR A 530 21.91 -1.06 -21.55
CA THR A 530 21.23 0.06 -22.25
C THR A 530 19.84 0.35 -21.67
N ALA A 531 19.33 1.57 -21.90
CA ALA A 531 17.98 1.96 -21.52
C ALA A 531 16.92 0.91 -21.93
N GLY A 532 15.96 0.66 -21.04
CA GLY A 532 14.88 -0.33 -21.21
C GLY A 532 15.28 -1.78 -20.88
N SER A 533 16.55 -2.07 -20.59
CA SER A 533 16.95 -3.38 -20.07
C SER A 533 16.50 -3.57 -18.61
N SER A 534 16.25 -4.82 -18.22
CA SER A 534 15.94 -5.18 -16.83
C SER A 534 17.24 -5.59 -16.12
N VAL A 535 17.55 -4.91 -15.02
CA VAL A 535 18.73 -5.14 -14.16
C VAL A 535 18.28 -5.37 -12.73
N SER A 536 19.09 -6.03 -11.90
CA SER A 536 18.78 -6.23 -10.49
C SER A 536 19.40 -5.12 -9.64
N ALA A 537 18.72 -4.69 -8.57
CA ALA A 537 19.32 -3.78 -7.59
C ALA A 537 20.65 -4.37 -7.06
N GLY A 538 21.71 -3.57 -7.11
CA GLY A 538 23.09 -3.95 -6.80
C GLY A 538 23.93 -4.39 -8.00
N ASP A 539 23.35 -4.50 -9.20
CA ASP A 539 24.12 -4.79 -10.42
C ASP A 539 25.05 -3.62 -10.78
N GLU A 540 26.15 -3.95 -11.45
CA GLU A 540 27.12 -2.97 -11.94
C GLU A 540 26.65 -2.36 -13.27
N VAL A 541 26.60 -1.03 -13.31
CA VAL A 541 26.25 -0.25 -14.50
C VAL A 541 27.43 0.62 -14.89
N THR A 542 27.84 0.53 -16.15
CA THR A 542 28.84 1.44 -16.70
C THR A 542 28.16 2.65 -17.33
N LEU A 543 28.42 3.83 -16.78
CA LEU A 543 27.98 5.11 -17.32
C LEU A 543 29.13 5.76 -18.08
N VAL A 544 28.97 5.96 -19.38
CA VAL A 544 29.96 6.64 -20.23
C VAL A 544 29.55 8.11 -20.38
N VAL A 545 30.42 9.02 -19.95
CA VAL A 545 30.23 10.47 -20.03
C VAL A 545 31.13 11.03 -21.13
N SER A 546 30.58 11.86 -22.00
CA SER A 546 31.30 12.46 -23.10
C SER A 546 32.36 13.46 -22.63
N ARG A 547 33.54 13.41 -23.24
CA ARG A 547 34.62 14.43 -23.18
C ARG A 547 34.50 15.47 -24.31
N GLY A 548 33.48 15.35 -25.16
CA GLY A 548 33.34 16.01 -26.46
C GLY A 548 34.38 15.52 -27.47
N LEU A 549 34.70 16.35 -28.46
CA LEU A 549 35.71 16.04 -29.46
C LEU A 549 37.12 16.06 -28.87
N ASP A 550 37.97 15.17 -29.41
CA ASP A 550 39.41 15.18 -29.16
C ASP A 550 40.07 16.33 -29.95
N TYR A 551 40.57 17.32 -29.21
CA TYR A 551 41.32 18.46 -29.74
C TYR A 551 42.82 18.38 -29.41
N GLY A 552 43.29 17.24 -28.90
CA GLY A 552 44.66 17.02 -28.43
C GLY A 552 44.98 17.68 -27.07
N ASP A 553 46.27 17.67 -26.73
CA ASP A 553 46.82 17.96 -25.40
C ASP A 553 46.80 19.46 -24.98
N SER A 554 45.99 20.30 -25.65
CA SER A 554 45.97 21.74 -25.40
C SER A 554 44.59 22.34 -25.69
N VAL A 555 43.74 22.40 -24.67
CA VAL A 555 42.38 22.95 -24.74
C VAL A 555 42.22 24.13 -23.79
N SER A 556 41.36 25.08 -24.16
CA SER A 556 41.06 26.25 -23.32
C SER A 556 40.29 25.80 -22.07
N VAL A 557 40.77 26.21 -20.89
CA VAL A 557 40.15 25.93 -19.60
C VAL A 557 38.96 26.88 -19.41
N PRO A 558 37.73 26.36 -19.21
CA PRO A 558 36.55 27.21 -19.00
C PRO A 558 36.58 27.85 -17.61
N SER A 559 35.94 29.02 -17.48
CA SER A 559 35.71 29.65 -16.18
C SER A 559 34.59 28.94 -15.44
N VAL A 560 34.90 28.34 -14.30
CA VAL A 560 33.95 27.72 -13.38
C VAL A 560 33.85 28.45 -12.03
N VAL A 561 34.66 29.49 -11.80
CA VAL A 561 34.56 30.33 -10.60
C VAL A 561 33.15 30.95 -10.50
N GLY A 562 32.53 30.81 -9.33
CA GLY A 562 31.15 31.24 -9.05
C GLY A 562 30.06 30.31 -9.58
N MET A 563 30.41 29.20 -10.25
CA MET A 563 29.45 28.14 -10.55
C MET A 563 29.26 27.24 -9.32
N THR A 564 28.13 26.53 -9.29
CA THR A 564 27.95 25.45 -8.32
C THR A 564 28.93 24.31 -8.62
N LYS A 565 29.28 23.51 -7.60
CA LYS A 565 30.17 22.34 -7.76
C LYS A 565 29.73 21.42 -8.91
N ASN A 566 28.44 21.12 -9.03
CA ASN A 566 27.93 20.20 -10.06
C ASN A 566 27.98 20.82 -11.46
N ASP A 567 27.64 22.12 -11.58
CA ASP A 567 27.76 22.84 -12.85
C ASP A 567 29.22 22.97 -13.29
N ALA A 568 30.13 23.18 -12.33
CA ALA A 568 31.56 23.23 -12.56
C ALA A 568 32.10 21.89 -13.08
N ILE A 569 31.75 20.77 -12.43
CA ILE A 569 32.18 19.43 -12.87
C ILE A 569 31.62 19.09 -14.26
N THR A 570 30.37 19.46 -14.54
CA THR A 570 29.75 19.27 -15.87
C THR A 570 30.46 20.11 -16.93
N THR A 571 30.72 21.39 -16.64
CA THR A 571 31.46 22.31 -17.52
C THR A 571 32.88 21.81 -17.79
N LEU A 572 33.49 21.15 -16.80
CA LEU A 572 34.80 20.50 -16.88
C LEU A 572 34.73 19.05 -17.39
N GLY A 573 33.61 18.61 -17.98
CA GLY A 573 33.43 17.23 -18.43
C GLY A 573 34.46 16.71 -19.44
N LYS A 574 35.23 17.60 -20.09
CA LYS A 574 36.36 17.24 -20.96
C LYS A 574 37.59 16.70 -20.19
N TRP A 575 37.78 17.12 -18.93
CA TRP A 575 38.89 16.72 -18.07
C TRP A 575 38.64 15.36 -17.43
N THR A 576 39.68 14.53 -17.34
CA THR A 576 39.58 13.18 -16.74
C THR A 576 39.55 13.24 -15.22
N ASP A 577 40.51 13.95 -14.62
CA ASP A 577 40.69 14.09 -13.17
C ASP A 577 40.32 15.51 -12.72
N ILE A 578 39.29 15.63 -11.89
CA ILE A 578 38.83 16.90 -11.30
C ILE A 578 38.94 16.74 -9.78
N LYS A 579 39.87 17.49 -9.18
CA LYS A 579 40.11 17.49 -7.74
C LYS A 579 39.30 18.60 -7.10
N VAL A 580 38.45 18.24 -6.14
CA VAL A 580 37.63 19.21 -5.40
C VAL A 580 38.17 19.31 -3.98
N THR A 581 38.59 20.50 -3.57
CA THR A 581 38.96 20.82 -2.19
C THR A 581 37.98 21.85 -1.62
N GLU A 582 37.81 21.86 -0.30
CA GLU A 582 36.88 22.79 0.36
C GLU A 582 37.65 23.85 1.16
N GLN A 583 37.16 25.09 1.12
CA GLN A 583 37.72 26.20 1.88
C GLN A 583 36.60 27.06 2.48
N GLN A 584 36.75 27.42 3.76
CA GLN A 584 35.86 28.37 4.41
C GLN A 584 35.92 29.74 3.74
N SER A 585 34.75 30.31 3.43
CA SER A 585 34.63 31.65 2.87
C SER A 585 33.33 32.30 3.33
N SER A 586 33.46 33.51 3.89
CA SER A 586 32.31 34.37 4.21
C SER A 586 31.81 35.18 3.01
N ASP A 587 32.60 35.21 1.93
CA ASP A 587 32.36 36.06 0.75
C ASP A 587 31.72 35.29 -0.42
N VAL A 588 31.83 33.96 -0.42
CA VAL A 588 31.33 33.05 -1.47
C VAL A 588 30.36 32.05 -0.84
N ALA A 589 29.18 31.87 -1.42
CA ALA A 589 28.17 30.97 -0.87
C ALA A 589 28.69 29.51 -0.89
N SER A 590 28.37 28.72 0.14
CA SER A 590 28.81 27.32 0.14
C SER A 590 28.31 26.52 -1.09
N GLY A 591 29.12 25.56 -1.52
CA GLY A 591 28.85 24.81 -2.75
C GLY A 591 29.22 25.55 -4.04
N GLU A 592 29.61 26.82 -3.99
CA GLU A 592 30.14 27.57 -5.14
C GLU A 592 31.68 27.51 -5.22
N VAL A 593 32.21 27.53 -6.44
CA VAL A 593 33.67 27.51 -6.69
C VAL A 593 34.29 28.88 -6.36
N ILE A 594 35.22 28.90 -5.41
CA ILE A 594 36.04 30.04 -5.01
C ILE A 594 37.16 30.29 -6.03
N SER A 595 37.85 29.22 -6.43
CA SER A 595 38.98 29.29 -7.35
C SER A 595 39.15 27.98 -8.11
N GLN A 596 39.82 28.07 -9.25
CA GLN A 596 40.21 26.93 -10.09
C GLN A 596 41.69 27.04 -10.43
N ASP A 597 42.34 25.90 -10.66
CA ASP A 597 43.69 25.78 -11.20
C ASP A 597 43.73 24.59 -12.18
N PRO A 598 44.12 24.78 -13.45
CA PRO A 598 44.60 26.01 -14.08
C PRO A 598 43.55 27.13 -14.21
N ALA A 599 44.02 28.36 -14.39
CA ALA A 599 43.15 29.53 -14.45
C ALA A 599 42.26 29.53 -15.71
N ALA A 600 41.12 30.22 -15.63
CA ALA A 600 40.23 30.38 -16.76
C ALA A 600 40.95 30.99 -17.98
N ASP A 601 40.56 30.57 -19.18
CA ASP A 601 41.13 30.96 -20.48
C ASP A 601 42.60 30.56 -20.71
N GLU A 602 43.25 29.86 -19.78
CA GLU A 602 44.54 29.20 -20.03
C GLU A 602 44.36 27.96 -20.91
N TYR A 603 45.45 27.51 -21.53
CA TYR A 603 45.46 26.26 -22.30
C TYR A 603 46.12 25.16 -21.48
N ALA A 604 45.39 24.07 -21.25
CA ALA A 604 45.84 22.93 -20.48
C ALA A 604 45.54 21.61 -21.20
N ASP A 605 46.28 20.57 -20.82
CA ASP A 605 46.04 19.20 -21.27
C ASP A 605 44.84 18.62 -20.49
N PRO A 606 43.77 18.16 -21.18
CA PRO A 606 42.58 17.63 -20.52
C PRO A 606 42.81 16.26 -19.83
N ASP A 607 43.96 15.63 -20.01
CA ASP A 607 44.38 14.45 -19.26
C ASP A 607 45.13 14.79 -17.96
N GLN A 608 45.47 16.06 -17.73
CA GLN A 608 46.03 16.54 -16.46
C GLN A 608 44.93 16.93 -15.48
N PRO A 609 45.18 16.80 -14.16
CA PRO A 609 44.19 17.17 -13.15
C PRO A 609 43.88 18.66 -13.16
N ILE A 610 42.61 18.99 -12.97
CA ILE A 610 42.16 20.35 -12.64
C ILE A 610 41.70 20.38 -11.18
N GLU A 611 42.16 21.36 -10.41
CA GLU A 611 41.75 21.57 -9.03
C GLU A 611 40.72 22.70 -8.95
N ILE A 612 39.62 22.46 -8.23
CA ILE A 612 38.65 23.48 -7.87
C ILE A 612 38.51 23.55 -6.35
N VAL A 613 38.50 24.77 -5.82
CA VAL A 613 38.25 25.04 -4.41
C VAL A 613 36.81 25.50 -4.25
N VAL A 614 36.02 24.78 -3.47
CA VAL A 614 34.60 25.06 -3.22
C VAL A 614 34.42 25.67 -1.83
N SER A 615 33.52 26.62 -1.71
CA SER A 615 33.22 27.25 -0.43
C SER A 615 32.49 26.30 0.51
N SER A 616 32.91 26.22 1.78
CA SER A 616 32.17 25.59 2.88
C SER A 616 31.36 26.60 3.71
N GLY A 617 31.27 27.86 3.26
CA GLY A 617 30.49 28.90 3.93
C GLY A 617 31.15 29.40 5.22
N ASN A 618 30.36 29.68 6.27
CA ASN A 618 30.85 30.27 7.53
C ASN A 618 31.44 29.26 8.53
N GLU A 619 31.49 27.97 8.20
CA GLU A 619 32.07 26.92 9.06
C GLU A 619 33.51 26.57 8.68
N ALA A 620 34.36 26.32 9.67
CA ALA A 620 35.75 25.90 9.45
C ALA A 620 35.79 24.45 8.91
N PRO A 621 36.66 24.13 7.93
CA PRO A 621 36.70 22.81 7.33
C PRO A 621 37.09 21.77 8.38
N SER A 622 36.31 20.67 8.46
CA SER A 622 36.61 19.51 9.28
C SER A 622 37.90 18.86 8.81
N SER A 623 38.89 18.75 9.72
CA SER A 623 40.12 18.01 9.45
C SER A 623 39.86 16.51 9.62
N ASP A 624 39.51 15.84 8.53
CA ASP A 624 39.90 14.45 8.28
C ASP A 624 39.84 14.20 6.76
N THR A 625 40.93 13.62 6.24
CA THR A 625 41.11 13.34 4.81
C THR A 625 40.70 11.91 4.50
N GLU A 626 40.11 11.77 3.33
CA GLU A 626 39.67 10.57 2.61
C GLU A 626 38.23 10.09 2.85
N ASP A 627 37.55 10.14 1.71
CA ASP A 627 36.30 9.54 1.31
C ASP A 627 35.04 10.43 1.31
N THR A 628 34.51 10.46 0.10
CA THR A 628 33.46 11.27 -0.48
C THR A 628 32.10 11.05 0.17
N SER A 629 31.36 12.16 0.33
CA SER A 629 29.93 12.34 0.01
C SER A 629 29.16 13.09 1.11
N ALA A 630 28.56 14.21 0.69
CA ALA A 630 27.45 14.95 1.31
C ALA A 630 27.79 15.69 2.63
N THR A 631 27.31 16.89 2.96
CA THR A 631 26.41 17.88 2.38
C THR A 631 26.42 19.03 3.37
N ASP A 632 26.51 20.29 2.94
CA ASP A 632 25.55 21.30 3.39
C ASP A 632 25.68 22.58 2.59
N ASN A 633 24.56 23.02 2.04
CA ASN A 633 24.33 24.45 2.05
C ASN A 633 22.85 24.82 2.13
N THR A 634 22.57 25.68 3.10
CA THR A 634 21.42 26.58 3.22
C THR A 634 22.01 27.77 3.97
N ALA A 635 21.94 29.05 3.59
CA ALA A 635 21.28 29.78 2.53
C ALA A 635 21.90 31.19 2.46
N SER A 636 21.52 32.01 1.46
CA SER A 636 20.86 33.30 1.72
C SER A 636 20.74 34.13 0.44
N ALA A 637 19.58 34.04 -0.20
CA ALA A 637 19.05 35.11 -1.04
C ALA A 637 18.11 35.96 -0.18
N GLN A 638 18.56 37.13 0.27
CA GLN A 638 17.67 38.11 0.87
C GLN A 638 17.14 39.05 -0.22
N SER A 639 15.80 39.08 -0.36
CA SER A 639 14.95 40.29 -0.47
C SER A 639 13.75 40.19 -1.42
N THR A 640 12.94 39.13 -1.33
CA THR A 640 11.52 39.15 -1.80
C THR A 640 10.51 38.33 -0.97
N ASP A 641 10.96 37.48 -0.04
CA ASP A 641 10.17 36.29 0.38
C ASP A 641 9.24 36.45 1.63
N SER A 642 9.44 37.46 2.47
CA SER A 642 8.62 37.64 3.69
C SER A 642 7.13 37.89 3.42
N THR A 643 6.80 38.37 2.21
CA THR A 643 5.41 38.61 1.77
C THR A 643 4.73 37.34 1.27
N GLN A 644 5.51 36.34 0.85
CA GLN A 644 5.04 35.06 0.31
C GLN A 644 4.81 34.03 1.43
N GLN A 645 5.73 33.97 2.42
CA GLN A 645 5.60 33.11 3.60
C GLN A 645 4.42 33.51 4.51
N SER A 646 4.21 34.82 4.73
CA SER A 646 3.07 35.32 5.51
C SER A 646 1.71 35.09 4.81
N ALA A 647 1.69 35.05 3.47
CA ALA A 647 0.50 34.70 2.69
C ALA A 647 0.23 33.19 2.68
N ALA A 648 1.28 32.35 2.59
CA ALA A 648 1.17 30.89 2.60
C ALA A 648 0.62 30.36 3.94
N ALA A 649 1.09 30.91 5.07
CA ALA A 649 0.57 30.58 6.40
C ALA A 649 -0.89 31.02 6.59
N ALA A 650 -1.30 32.17 6.04
CA ALA A 650 -2.67 32.67 6.10
C ALA A 650 -3.65 31.87 5.20
N ASN A 651 -3.14 31.29 4.10
CA ASN A 651 -3.90 30.45 3.17
C ASN A 651 -3.94 28.96 3.58
N GLY A 652 -3.26 28.56 4.66
CA GLY A 652 -3.22 27.18 5.14
C GLY A 652 -2.46 26.23 4.21
N GLU A 653 -1.43 26.71 3.51
CA GLU A 653 -0.66 25.89 2.57
C GLU A 653 0.20 24.85 3.29
N VAL A 654 0.20 23.62 2.78
CA VAL A 654 0.99 22.50 3.32
C VAL A 654 2.17 22.24 2.40
N TRP A 655 3.36 22.17 2.98
CA TRP A 655 4.62 21.94 2.27
C TRP A 655 5.22 20.61 2.75
N LYS A 656 5.44 19.66 1.82
CA LYS A 656 5.90 18.30 2.16
C LYS A 656 7.23 17.99 1.48
N CYS A 657 8.04 17.17 2.16
CA CYS A 657 9.25 16.57 1.64
C CYS A 657 9.19 15.07 1.90
N THR A 658 9.44 14.27 0.85
CA THR A 658 9.62 12.83 0.96
C THR A 658 11.00 12.49 0.40
N GLN A 659 11.89 11.93 1.22
CA GLN A 659 13.28 11.63 0.84
C GLN A 659 13.77 10.38 1.55
N THR A 660 14.43 9.49 0.83
CA THR A 660 15.06 8.31 1.43
C THR A 660 16.43 8.69 1.99
N LEU A 661 16.62 8.49 3.29
CA LEU A 661 17.89 8.69 3.99
C LEU A 661 18.68 7.39 3.92
N ASN A 662 19.85 7.40 3.27
CA ASN A 662 20.78 6.28 3.31
C ASN A 662 21.39 6.11 4.71
N THR A 663 21.96 4.94 4.99
CA THR A 663 22.63 4.69 6.28
C THR A 663 23.78 5.69 6.50
N PRO A 664 23.73 6.54 7.54
CA PRO A 664 24.81 7.47 7.82
C PRO A 664 26.10 6.74 8.17
N THR A 665 27.24 7.27 7.69
CA THR A 665 28.56 6.76 8.03
C THR A 665 28.79 6.84 9.54
N GLY A 666 29.12 5.71 10.16
CA GLY A 666 29.35 5.63 11.61
C GLY A 666 28.14 5.22 12.46
N TYR A 667 26.96 4.97 11.86
CA TYR A 667 25.80 4.43 12.57
C TYR A 667 26.08 3.04 13.14
N GLN A 668 25.91 2.86 14.46
CA GLN A 668 26.20 1.61 15.16
C GLN A 668 24.95 0.76 15.44
N GLY A 669 23.78 1.16 14.93
CA GLY A 669 22.51 0.45 15.11
C GLY A 669 21.74 0.83 16.38
N GLY A 670 22.14 1.91 17.05
CA GLY A 670 21.52 2.47 18.24
C GLY A 670 20.27 3.32 17.97
N GLN A 671 19.82 4.06 18.98
CA GLN A 671 18.64 4.93 18.84
C GLN A 671 18.99 6.22 18.09
N VAL A 672 18.21 6.57 17.08
CA VAL A 672 18.43 7.75 16.23
C VAL A 672 17.47 8.87 16.60
N ARG A 673 17.97 10.11 16.51
CA ARG A 673 17.22 11.36 16.56
C ARG A 673 17.35 12.09 15.22
N LEU A 674 16.22 12.48 14.66
CA LEU A 674 16.11 13.28 13.44
C LEU A 674 15.55 14.66 13.79
N GLU A 675 16.30 15.72 13.51
CA GLU A 675 15.95 17.10 13.84
C GLU A 675 16.01 17.98 12.60
N LEU A 676 14.87 18.56 12.22
CA LEU A 676 14.71 19.42 11.07
C LEU A 676 14.89 20.89 11.47
N LEU A 677 15.80 21.61 10.81
CA LEU A 677 15.97 23.05 10.92
C LEU A 677 15.44 23.73 9.66
N GLN A 678 14.61 24.76 9.82
CA GLN A 678 14.09 25.57 8.72
C GLN A 678 14.16 27.05 9.07
N ASP A 679 14.55 27.90 8.11
CA ASP A 679 14.47 29.35 8.27
C ASP A 679 13.05 29.83 7.93
N VAL A 680 12.31 30.27 8.96
CA VAL A 680 10.94 30.77 8.83
C VAL A 680 10.94 32.26 9.17
N ASN A 681 10.72 33.12 8.18
CA ASN A 681 10.76 34.58 8.33
C ASN A 681 12.08 35.16 8.89
N GLY A 682 13.23 34.55 8.64
CA GLY A 682 14.54 34.99 9.14
C GLY A 682 14.88 34.49 10.55
N GLU A 683 14.08 33.56 11.08
CA GLU A 683 14.36 32.85 12.34
C GLU A 683 14.44 31.34 12.09
N THR A 684 15.56 30.72 12.48
CA THR A 684 15.73 29.27 12.41
C THR A 684 14.83 28.56 13.42
N GLN A 685 13.89 27.76 12.93
CA GLN A 685 13.00 26.90 13.71
C GLN A 685 13.50 25.46 13.66
N SER A 686 13.64 24.83 14.83
CA SER A 686 14.01 23.42 14.98
C SER A 686 12.78 22.55 15.32
N SER A 687 12.58 21.46 14.60
CA SER A 687 11.49 20.49 14.80
C SER A 687 12.05 19.07 14.90
N ILE A 688 11.78 18.38 16.01
CA ILE A 688 12.22 16.98 16.17
C ILE A 688 11.23 16.06 15.47
N ILE A 689 11.68 15.34 14.44
CA ILE A 689 10.87 14.44 13.62
C ILE A 689 10.85 13.04 14.20
N VAL A 690 12.01 12.57 14.66
CA VAL A 690 12.18 11.31 15.36
C VAL A 690 13.03 11.58 16.58
N ASP A 691 12.57 11.16 17.77
CA ASP A 691 13.31 11.36 19.02
C ASP A 691 13.68 10.01 19.62
N CYS A 692 14.97 9.70 19.65
CA CYS A 692 15.56 8.53 20.29
C CYS A 692 14.85 7.20 19.96
N LYS A 693 14.57 6.94 18.68
CA LYS A 693 13.98 5.67 18.21
C LYS A 693 14.99 4.88 17.39
N GLN A 694 14.97 3.56 17.54
CA GLN A 694 15.76 2.69 16.67
C GLN A 694 15.09 2.67 15.30
N ILE A 695 15.80 3.11 14.26
CA ILE A 695 15.33 3.11 12.88
C ILE A 695 16.26 2.26 12.03
N THR A 696 15.71 1.61 11.01
CA THR A 696 16.49 0.86 10.04
C THR A 696 16.75 1.77 8.85
N PHE A 697 18.01 1.90 8.46
CA PHE A 697 18.38 2.56 7.22
C PHE A 697 18.49 1.54 6.07
N PRO A 698 18.16 1.91 4.82
CA PRO A 698 17.69 3.24 4.40
C PRO A 698 16.30 3.57 4.96
N TYR A 699 16.12 4.81 5.43
CA TYR A 699 14.92 5.28 6.12
C TYR A 699 14.18 6.29 5.24
N THR A 700 12.95 5.99 4.82
CA THR A 700 12.14 6.96 4.07
C THR A 700 11.56 8.02 5.02
N LEU A 701 12.05 9.24 4.89
CA LEU A 701 11.54 10.43 5.55
C LEU A 701 10.29 10.92 4.82
N ASP A 702 9.18 11.09 5.54
CA ASP A 702 8.00 11.84 5.10
C ASP A 702 7.70 12.91 6.16
N VAL A 703 7.96 14.19 5.82
CA VAL A 703 7.90 15.30 6.77
C VAL A 703 7.20 16.50 6.16
N THR A 704 6.43 17.20 7.00
CA THR A 704 5.78 18.46 6.65
C THR A 704 6.62 19.62 7.17
N GLY A 705 7.02 20.52 6.28
CA GLY A 705 7.81 21.70 6.59
C GLY A 705 6.94 22.92 6.89
N ALA A 706 7.60 24.01 7.28
CA ALA A 706 6.95 25.29 7.53
C ALA A 706 6.28 25.84 6.24
N PRO A 707 5.05 26.40 6.32
CA PRO A 707 4.36 26.96 5.17
C PRO A 707 5.17 28.06 4.46
N GLY A 708 5.39 27.89 3.16
CA GLY A 708 6.12 28.85 2.32
C GLY A 708 7.64 28.73 2.38
N VAL A 709 8.19 27.72 3.07
CA VAL A 709 9.63 27.47 3.14
C VAL A 709 9.96 26.23 2.32
N SER A 710 10.70 26.43 1.22
CA SER A 710 11.05 25.36 0.27
C SER A 710 12.30 24.57 0.65
N GLU A 711 13.06 25.01 1.65
CA GLU A 711 14.33 24.41 2.05
C GLU A 711 14.35 24.10 3.55
N GLY A 712 15.14 23.11 3.94
CA GLY A 712 15.41 22.78 5.34
C GLY A 712 16.54 21.77 5.45
N THR A 713 17.18 21.70 6.61
CA THR A 713 18.28 20.77 6.87
C THR A 713 17.86 19.78 7.95
N LEU A 714 17.94 18.49 7.66
CA LEU A 714 17.67 17.42 8.62
C LEU A 714 18.97 16.92 9.23
N TYR A 715 19.14 17.10 10.52
CA TYR A 715 20.24 16.55 11.31
C TYR A 715 19.89 15.15 11.81
N VAL A 716 20.81 14.21 11.60
CA VAL A 716 20.70 12.83 12.06
C VAL A 716 21.73 12.59 13.13
N SER A 717 21.29 12.11 14.29
CA SER A 717 22.16 11.81 15.43
C SER A 717 21.84 10.45 16.02
N GLU A 718 22.83 9.74 16.54
CA GLU A 718 22.66 8.48 17.28
C GLU A 718 22.96 8.68 18.76
N VAL A 719 22.22 7.98 19.61
CA VAL A 719 22.46 7.94 21.05
C VAL A 719 23.45 6.81 21.33
N VAL A 720 24.69 7.17 21.62
CA VAL A 720 25.76 6.25 22.04
C VAL A 720 26.07 6.50 23.51
N ASP A 721 25.95 5.46 24.35
CA ASP A 721 26.19 5.53 25.80
C ASP A 721 25.43 6.67 26.53
N GLY A 722 24.24 7.03 26.04
CA GLY A 722 23.39 8.09 26.61
C GLY A 722 23.77 9.52 26.19
N THR A 723 24.70 9.68 25.24
CA THR A 723 25.07 10.97 24.64
C THR A 723 24.61 11.02 23.18
N ILE A 724 24.05 12.14 22.74
CA ILE A 724 23.63 12.34 21.34
C ILE A 724 24.87 12.71 20.53
N GLN A 725 25.24 11.86 19.57
CA GLN A 725 26.32 12.07 18.62
C GLN A 725 25.75 12.28 17.23
N GLN A 726 26.05 13.42 16.60
CA GLN A 726 25.61 13.72 15.24
C GLN A 726 26.33 12.82 14.23
N LEU A 727 25.55 12.17 13.38
CA LEU A 727 26.02 11.25 12.34
C LEU A 727 26.08 11.90 10.95
N GLY A 728 25.25 12.91 10.69
CA GLY A 728 25.23 13.60 9.40
C GLY A 728 24.04 14.54 9.26
N GLN A 729 23.93 15.17 8.09
CA GLN A 729 22.83 16.07 7.75
C GLN A 729 22.39 15.89 6.30
N TYR A 730 21.10 16.09 6.05
CA TYR A 730 20.48 15.93 4.74
C TYR A 730 19.75 17.23 4.37
N PRO A 731 20.09 17.87 3.23
CA PRO A 731 19.29 18.97 2.71
C PRO A 731 17.96 18.41 2.21
N LEU A 732 16.87 19.05 2.63
CA LEU A 732 15.50 18.71 2.28
C LEU A 732 14.90 19.82 1.42
N THR A 733 14.31 19.44 0.29
CA THR A 733 13.53 20.35 -0.54
C THR A 733 12.05 20.07 -0.35
N PHE A 734 11.31 21.06 0.15
CA PHE A 734 9.88 21.00 0.37
C PHE A 734 9.15 21.54 -0.85
N LYS A 735 8.11 20.82 -1.27
CA LYS A 735 7.21 21.26 -2.33
C LYS A 735 5.84 21.53 -1.75
N LYS A 736 5.17 22.56 -2.27
CA LYS A 736 3.76 22.81 -1.98
C LYS A 736 2.95 21.59 -2.40
N ALA A 737 2.21 21.01 -1.47
CA ALA A 737 1.25 19.96 -1.78
C ALA A 737 0.05 20.59 -2.51
N GLU A 738 -0.28 20.09 -3.69
CA GLU A 738 -1.44 20.53 -4.49
C GLU A 738 -2.78 20.08 -3.88
#